data_AF-W9T8V7-F1
#
_entry.id   AF-W9T8V7-F1
#
_cell.length_a   1.000
_cell.length_b   1.000
_cell.length_c   1.000
_cell.angle_alpha   90.00
_cell.angle_beta   90.00
_cell.angle_gamma   90.00
#
_symmetry.space_group_name_H-M   'P 1'
#
loop_
_entity.id
_entity.type
_entity.pdbx_description
1 polymer ?
#
loop_
_entity_poly.entity_id
_entity_poly.type
_entity_poly.pdbx_seq_one_letter_code
_entity_poly.pdbx_strand_id
1 'polypeptide(L)'
;MTTRNLHMKERLGSLRGLVVRPNEITVDIYDDLPGGELDQRLAAEGLTRADLHEDLVKFARTPRLFSLVIRFHERLTDAGQVTVHRLLWEYGRDTLGARAGKSFSEDEWRSWLQEVAQRHIDGIRRYSMRSLGETTERADLSSNQVFLRLSDIIDTRFAITKAPGQLELSSTLVAHALGAALLSHMDALGITDRDKADLQFAEWLDPISGLDERAEILRAAVSIMIERDSATASAVASSLVSEWLRSQNIPDEHRTELTRIAVAIPDPLLDTVALQGEGAQRSARVWAVNALRAIPRSDTTALSKIISHVITWLRTVSRDVDHLAQRHDDSEKARSARFMKRLGVDIDGPCTVLGNQILLVERRSDEVIRTIPSLLEGFPLVSVVPVFEVAALVLAIRGRCDFWDGLKWLCLLNNEDFTETAKELRLKSGQIAARVPEHGIHPELPLRVAALLLWLSGDEDNEAAAAQLNPALDQPFSYDADYANDPGRSIFKLERRHAEQVLLDASLSLRRKIDRTKAFWLDPGFAPPTSFIEALRKDCQDIEISTLDTSRSQTAGDHAFNSLAPVLARCAPDLLAHLLRTKIVGFANRPPEQRLANAIGITEQLLLVDDACAESARVTRLKSQELNDDHEATVASQLLLTEIQKLSAPAQVTAIIEAGLPVLFRDFAEVLKPLTADETDALVERYASGTTKQIEDLICLLLCISREIGDRTWQWLETLVFDPEFKSQTEVFKLLATSDDERFGRVLVDADWQWQADEVVEKNHFGSLALIAATKGLPFDQIASSVAPWLLFKAVRVRGASAADAHLAVEIVGGLLHAPQIQVPDPGSYLSVNSEHRKQYPFSISLTPKPATGDPLEELRDAMDAEKQLADRRRAVDTALERIRTAHQAGATLYLHDLEPDDLVPIIEHVPTAVDLWIEGASEATADFKRRVRLAEGLYLALCEALLIASPKQGVMLWRALSEALITRFVGVALIEEMTQMLFRAPESEEVERLLKEVVDNASNDQQLFEVAIAASVNGKEAWLDRVIQTDESSGVVWRRQRAQKLYGFKSGNPLLDVWPEGPEENLQISRRNETAQWRHKEAARAIGGALTGNQRAMRMHSQRGFSSWNQQIGGRMAG
;
A
#
# COMPACT_ATOMS: atom_id res chain seq x y z
N MET A 1 13.98 -9.92 -13.57
CA MET A 1 13.51 -9.27 -12.32
C MET A 1 13.59 -7.77 -12.53
N THR A 2 12.47 -7.06 -12.44
CA THR A 2 12.42 -5.61 -12.69
C THR A 2 12.91 -4.87 -11.46
N THR A 3 13.75 -3.85 -11.64
CA THR A 3 14.41 -3.14 -10.52
C THR A 3 13.51 -2.15 -9.78
N ARG A 4 12.24 -1.94 -10.17
CA ARG A 4 11.40 -0.87 -9.60
C ARG A 4 9.92 -1.24 -9.54
N ASN A 5 9.53 -1.78 -8.39
CA ASN A 5 8.19 -2.35 -8.18
C ASN A 5 7.07 -1.31 -8.03
N LEU A 6 7.29 -0.10 -7.48
CA LEU A 6 6.17 0.75 -7.06
C LEU A 6 5.45 1.49 -8.18
N HIS A 7 6.14 2.22 -9.06
CA HIS A 7 5.47 2.85 -10.23
C HIS A 7 4.71 1.79 -11.05
N MET A 8 5.33 0.62 -11.25
CA MET A 8 4.74 -0.52 -11.97
C MET A 8 3.62 -1.24 -11.17
N LYS A 9 3.67 -1.29 -9.83
CA LYS A 9 2.63 -1.90 -8.99
C LYS A 9 1.48 -0.96 -8.62
N GLU A 10 1.70 0.35 -8.55
CA GLU A 10 0.72 1.36 -8.13
C GLU A 10 0.13 2.10 -9.32
N ARG A 11 0.94 2.72 -10.19
CA ARG A 11 0.44 3.45 -11.37
C ARG A 11 -0.05 2.50 -12.46
N LEU A 12 0.73 1.47 -12.76
CA LEU A 12 0.25 0.33 -13.56
C LEU A 12 -0.52 -0.69 -12.70
N GLY A 13 -0.62 -0.49 -11.39
CA GLY A 13 -1.65 -1.09 -10.54
C GLY A 13 -3.08 -0.72 -10.96
N SER A 14 -3.26 0.39 -11.68
CA SER A 14 -4.51 0.66 -12.40
C SER A 14 -4.85 -0.42 -13.44
N LEU A 15 -3.84 -1.16 -13.93
CA LEU A 15 -4.03 -2.39 -14.71
C LEU A 15 -4.46 -3.59 -13.86
N ARG A 16 -4.23 -3.61 -12.54
CA ARG A 16 -4.88 -4.58 -11.63
C ARG A 16 -6.37 -4.32 -11.49
N GLY A 17 -6.81 -3.07 -11.65
CA GLY A 17 -8.22 -2.76 -11.87
C GLY A 17 -8.77 -3.37 -13.17
N LEU A 18 -7.91 -3.82 -14.08
CA LEU A 18 -8.27 -4.64 -15.25
C LEU A 18 -8.39 -6.14 -14.96
N VAL A 19 -7.87 -6.61 -13.82
CA VAL A 19 -8.22 -7.93 -13.28
C VAL A 19 -9.53 -7.75 -12.53
N VAL A 20 -10.64 -7.89 -13.24
CA VAL A 20 -11.93 -8.12 -12.57
C VAL A 20 -11.71 -9.37 -11.73
N ARG A 21 -11.85 -9.27 -10.40
CA ARG A 21 -11.88 -10.48 -9.57
C ARG A 21 -12.96 -11.37 -10.17
N PRO A 22 -12.67 -12.65 -10.47
CA PRO A 22 -13.68 -13.53 -11.01
C PRO A 22 -14.89 -13.46 -10.09
N ASN A 23 -16.01 -12.96 -10.61
CA ASN A 23 -17.27 -13.04 -9.89
C ASN A 23 -17.64 -14.52 -9.91
N GLU A 24 -17.63 -15.14 -8.74
CA GLU A 24 -18.14 -16.49 -8.58
C GLU A 24 -19.65 -16.43 -8.76
N ILE A 25 -20.10 -16.73 -9.99
CA ILE A 25 -21.50 -16.91 -10.30
C ILE A 25 -21.75 -18.40 -10.18
N THR A 26 -22.30 -18.81 -9.04
CA THR A 26 -22.78 -20.18 -8.85
C THR A 26 -23.99 -20.37 -9.75
N VAL A 27 -23.78 -21.03 -10.88
CA VAL A 27 -24.86 -21.51 -11.75
C VAL A 27 -25.14 -22.94 -11.33
N ASP A 28 -26.24 -23.14 -10.60
CA ASP A 28 -26.65 -24.47 -10.18
C ASP A 28 -27.05 -25.33 -11.38
N ILE A 29 -26.98 -26.64 -11.19
CA ILE A 29 -27.51 -27.60 -12.18
C ILE A 29 -29.03 -27.46 -12.28
N TYR A 30 -29.59 -27.72 -13.46
CA TYR A 30 -31.04 -27.79 -13.62
C TYR A 30 -31.63 -28.76 -12.60
N ASP A 31 -32.71 -28.35 -11.96
CA ASP A 31 -33.43 -29.20 -11.04
C ASP A 31 -34.01 -30.42 -11.78
N ASP A 32 -34.04 -31.55 -11.08
CA ASP A 32 -34.55 -32.82 -11.58
C ASP A 32 -35.88 -33.20 -10.91
N LEU A 33 -36.58 -32.23 -10.32
CA LEU A 33 -37.93 -32.46 -9.81
C LEU A 33 -38.91 -32.64 -10.99
N PRO A 34 -39.96 -33.49 -10.86
CA PRO A 34 -40.94 -33.66 -11.93
C PRO A 34 -41.61 -32.33 -12.31
N GLY A 35 -41.49 -31.93 -13.58
CA GLY A 35 -41.99 -30.64 -14.09
C GLY A 35 -41.06 -29.44 -13.84
N GLY A 36 -39.86 -29.71 -13.34
CA GLY A 36 -38.81 -28.74 -13.05
C GLY A 36 -38.08 -28.21 -14.30
N GLU A 37 -37.00 -27.47 -14.09
CA GLU A 37 -36.19 -26.79 -15.10
C GLU A 37 -35.67 -27.74 -16.19
N LEU A 38 -35.18 -28.93 -15.83
CA LEU A 38 -34.72 -29.92 -16.82
C LEU A 38 -35.86 -30.39 -17.73
N ASP A 39 -37.03 -30.66 -17.16
CA ASP A 39 -38.20 -31.10 -17.94
C ASP A 39 -38.72 -30.00 -18.87
N GLN A 40 -38.72 -28.76 -18.39
CA GLN A 40 -39.10 -27.60 -19.21
C GLN A 40 -38.13 -27.40 -20.37
N ARG A 41 -36.83 -27.57 -20.13
CA ARG A 41 -35.80 -27.48 -21.17
C ARG A 41 -35.87 -28.62 -22.18
N LEU A 42 -36.07 -29.86 -21.73
CA LEU A 42 -36.28 -31.02 -22.62
C LEU A 42 -37.55 -30.85 -23.46
N ALA A 43 -38.65 -30.41 -22.84
CA ALA A 43 -39.91 -30.20 -23.54
C ALA A 43 -39.80 -29.10 -24.63
N ALA A 44 -38.98 -28.07 -24.42
CA ALA A 44 -38.70 -27.04 -25.42
C ALA A 44 -38.00 -27.60 -26.68
N GLU A 45 -37.21 -28.66 -26.51
CA GLU A 45 -36.55 -29.41 -27.60
C GLU A 45 -37.38 -30.61 -28.09
N GLY A 46 -38.62 -30.76 -27.59
CA GLY A 46 -39.54 -31.85 -27.97
C GLY A 46 -39.19 -33.22 -27.38
N LEU A 47 -38.35 -33.26 -26.33
CA LEU A 47 -37.87 -34.48 -25.67
C LEU A 47 -38.43 -34.61 -24.24
N THR A 48 -38.36 -35.82 -23.70
CA THR A 48 -38.64 -36.16 -22.30
C THR A 48 -37.45 -36.88 -21.69
N ARG A 49 -37.40 -37.01 -20.36
CA ARG A 49 -36.30 -37.75 -19.69
C ARG A 49 -36.21 -39.22 -20.12
N ALA A 50 -37.32 -39.82 -20.53
CA ALA A 50 -37.34 -41.20 -21.02
C ALA A 50 -36.64 -41.36 -22.37
N ASP A 51 -36.45 -40.26 -23.11
CA ASP A 51 -35.76 -40.23 -24.40
C ASP A 51 -34.23 -40.09 -24.22
N LEU A 52 -33.75 -39.85 -22.99
CA LEU A 52 -32.33 -39.80 -22.65
C LEU A 52 -31.91 -41.05 -21.84
N HIS A 53 -30.72 -41.57 -22.12
CA HIS A 53 -30.10 -42.60 -21.29
C HIS A 53 -29.83 -42.08 -19.87
N GLU A 54 -29.91 -42.94 -18.85
CA GLU A 54 -29.79 -42.57 -17.43
C GLU A 54 -28.48 -41.80 -17.14
N ASP A 55 -27.39 -42.20 -17.78
CA ASP A 55 -26.09 -41.52 -17.66
C ASP A 55 -26.04 -40.13 -18.34
N LEU A 56 -26.84 -39.89 -19.40
CA LEU A 56 -26.92 -38.60 -20.09
C LEU A 56 -27.76 -37.59 -19.31
N VAL A 57 -28.72 -38.05 -18.50
CA VAL A 57 -29.56 -37.17 -17.67
C VAL A 57 -28.68 -36.35 -16.72
N LYS A 58 -27.63 -36.94 -16.14
CA LYS A 58 -26.68 -36.23 -15.26
C LYS A 58 -25.93 -35.10 -15.97
N PHE A 59 -25.56 -35.30 -17.24
CA PHE A 59 -24.89 -34.27 -18.04
C PHE A 59 -25.86 -33.22 -18.59
N ALA A 60 -27.08 -33.62 -18.98
CA ALA A 60 -28.15 -32.70 -19.41
C ALA A 60 -28.53 -31.71 -18.30
N ARG A 61 -28.44 -32.12 -17.03
CA ARG A 61 -28.63 -31.21 -15.89
C ARG A 61 -27.61 -30.09 -15.81
N THR A 62 -26.46 -30.22 -16.46
CA THR A 62 -25.46 -29.15 -16.49
C THR A 62 -25.82 -28.18 -17.62
N PRO A 63 -26.22 -26.92 -17.32
CA PRO A 63 -26.74 -26.00 -18.34
C PRO A 63 -25.81 -25.79 -19.55
N ARG A 64 -24.49 -25.82 -19.33
CA ARG A 64 -23.46 -25.64 -20.36
C ARG A 64 -23.27 -26.86 -21.28
N LEU A 65 -23.71 -28.04 -20.85
CA LEU A 65 -23.61 -29.30 -21.62
C LEU A 65 -24.93 -29.69 -22.27
N PHE A 66 -26.06 -29.09 -21.84
CA PHE A 66 -27.40 -29.46 -22.28
C PHE A 66 -27.54 -29.49 -23.81
N SER A 67 -27.14 -28.43 -24.51
CA SER A 67 -27.26 -28.35 -25.98
C SER A 67 -26.49 -29.47 -26.70
N LEU A 68 -25.29 -29.82 -26.23
CA LEU A 68 -24.48 -30.90 -26.80
C LEU A 68 -25.08 -32.27 -26.48
N VAL A 69 -25.60 -32.45 -25.26
CA VAL A 69 -26.28 -33.69 -24.86
C VAL A 69 -27.52 -33.91 -25.72
N ILE A 70 -28.36 -32.90 -25.91
CA ILE A 70 -29.55 -32.99 -26.77
C ILE A 70 -29.15 -33.25 -28.23
N ARG A 71 -28.11 -32.60 -28.72
CA ARG A 71 -27.66 -32.79 -30.11
C ARG A 71 -27.13 -34.21 -30.38
N PHE A 72 -26.52 -34.87 -29.39
CA PHE A 72 -25.82 -36.14 -29.58
C PHE A 72 -26.39 -37.32 -28.79
N HIS A 73 -27.53 -37.17 -28.12
CA HIS A 73 -28.09 -38.19 -27.22
C HIS A 73 -28.23 -39.58 -27.85
N GLU A 74 -28.75 -39.68 -29.08
CA GLU A 74 -28.93 -40.95 -29.79
C GLU A 74 -27.60 -41.67 -30.10
N ARG A 75 -26.53 -40.90 -30.33
CA ARG A 75 -25.21 -41.44 -30.74
C ARG A 75 -24.34 -41.86 -29.55
N LEU A 76 -24.62 -41.32 -28.37
CA LEU A 76 -23.84 -41.58 -27.15
C LEU A 76 -24.27 -42.87 -26.45
N THR A 77 -25.50 -43.32 -26.69
CA THR A 77 -26.06 -44.58 -26.16
C THR A 77 -25.36 -45.83 -26.68
N ASP A 78 -24.87 -45.82 -27.92
CA ASP A 78 -24.26 -47.00 -28.56
C ASP A 78 -22.78 -47.21 -28.16
N ALA A 79 -22.13 -46.20 -27.58
CA ALA A 79 -20.68 -46.18 -27.33
C ALA A 79 -20.25 -46.67 -25.93
N GLY A 80 -21.19 -46.98 -25.03
CA GLY A 80 -20.94 -47.65 -23.74
C GLY A 80 -20.26 -46.81 -22.64
N GLN A 81 -19.91 -45.54 -22.89
CA GLN A 81 -19.44 -44.59 -21.86
C GLN A 81 -19.82 -43.14 -22.18
N VAL A 82 -20.45 -42.45 -21.23
CA VAL A 82 -20.85 -41.04 -21.34
C VAL A 82 -19.88 -40.17 -20.54
N THR A 83 -18.99 -39.46 -21.23
CA THR A 83 -18.05 -38.49 -20.63
C THR A 83 -18.04 -37.18 -21.43
N VAL A 84 -17.60 -36.07 -20.82
CA VAL A 84 -17.45 -34.77 -21.51
C VAL A 84 -16.52 -34.90 -22.73
N HIS A 85 -15.44 -35.68 -22.62
CA HIS A 85 -14.52 -35.92 -23.72
C HIS A 85 -15.14 -36.73 -24.86
N ARG A 86 -16.08 -37.65 -24.56
CA ARG A 86 -16.86 -38.33 -25.60
C ARG A 86 -17.86 -37.40 -26.26
N LEU A 87 -18.51 -36.51 -25.52
CA LEU A 87 -19.36 -35.43 -26.08
C LEU A 87 -18.57 -34.53 -27.03
N LEU A 88 -17.35 -34.13 -26.65
CA LEU A 88 -16.43 -33.33 -27.49
C LEU A 88 -15.95 -34.10 -28.74
N TRP A 89 -15.70 -35.41 -28.59
CA TRP A 89 -15.33 -36.29 -29.70
C TRP A 89 -16.45 -36.37 -30.74
N GLU A 90 -17.69 -36.56 -30.29
CA GLU A 90 -18.88 -36.57 -31.14
C GLU A 90 -19.15 -35.20 -31.78
N TYR A 91 -18.92 -34.13 -31.03
CA TYR A 91 -18.99 -32.77 -31.53
C TYR A 91 -18.03 -32.52 -32.70
N GLY A 92 -16.74 -32.84 -32.53
CA GLY A 92 -15.73 -32.70 -33.58
C GLY A 92 -16.05 -33.54 -34.82
N ARG A 93 -16.50 -34.78 -34.61
CA ARG A 93 -16.93 -35.70 -35.68
C ARG A 93 -18.10 -35.14 -36.49
N ASP A 94 -19.12 -34.60 -35.83
CA ASP A 94 -20.33 -34.07 -36.48
C ASP A 94 -20.08 -32.74 -37.19
N THR A 95 -19.44 -31.77 -36.53
CA THR A 95 -19.23 -30.42 -37.10
C THR A 95 -18.29 -30.43 -38.30
N LEU A 96 -17.22 -31.22 -38.26
CA LEU A 96 -16.28 -31.33 -39.37
C LEU A 96 -16.76 -32.30 -40.45
N GLY A 97 -17.53 -33.33 -40.09
CA GLY A 97 -18.21 -34.20 -41.04
C GLY A 97 -19.27 -33.46 -41.87
N ALA A 98 -20.19 -32.76 -41.22
CA ALA A 98 -21.25 -32.01 -41.90
C ALA A 98 -20.69 -31.00 -42.92
N ARG A 99 -19.55 -30.35 -42.61
CA ARG A 99 -18.86 -29.41 -43.50
C ARG A 99 -18.06 -30.09 -44.63
N ALA A 100 -17.68 -31.36 -44.48
CA ALA A 100 -17.14 -32.21 -45.55
C ALA A 100 -18.23 -32.88 -46.42
N GLY A 101 -19.52 -32.59 -46.14
CA GLY A 101 -20.67 -33.16 -46.85
C GLY A 101 -21.00 -34.61 -46.47
N LYS A 102 -20.48 -35.13 -45.34
CA LYS A 102 -20.69 -36.52 -44.87
C LYS A 102 -20.65 -36.60 -43.34
N SER A 103 -21.57 -37.30 -42.67
CA SER A 103 -21.36 -37.64 -41.26
C SER A 103 -20.30 -38.75 -41.16
N PHE A 104 -19.15 -38.47 -40.54
CA PHE A 104 -18.10 -39.48 -40.38
C PHE A 104 -18.58 -40.60 -39.45
N SER A 105 -18.39 -41.86 -39.84
CA SER A 105 -18.40 -42.97 -38.89
C SER A 105 -17.20 -42.88 -37.93
N GLU A 106 -17.19 -43.63 -36.83
CA GLU A 106 -16.09 -43.57 -35.85
C GLU A 106 -14.74 -44.00 -36.46
N ASP A 107 -14.74 -45.02 -37.31
CA ASP A 107 -13.52 -45.50 -37.98
C ASP A 107 -13.04 -44.52 -39.06
N GLU A 108 -13.95 -43.89 -39.80
CA GLU A 108 -13.61 -42.85 -40.77
C GLU A 108 -13.08 -41.59 -40.07
N TRP A 109 -13.65 -41.21 -38.93
CA TRP A 109 -13.18 -40.08 -38.13
C TRP A 109 -11.77 -40.32 -37.58
N ARG A 110 -11.51 -41.52 -37.05
CA ARG A 110 -10.16 -41.92 -36.60
C ARG A 110 -9.16 -41.92 -37.75
N SER A 111 -9.53 -42.49 -38.89
CA SER A 111 -8.69 -42.53 -40.09
C SER A 111 -8.37 -41.12 -40.60
N TRP A 112 -9.39 -40.24 -40.62
CA TRP A 112 -9.20 -38.84 -41.00
C TRP A 112 -8.31 -38.08 -40.01
N LEU A 113 -8.47 -38.29 -38.70
CA LEU A 113 -7.58 -37.71 -37.68
C LEU A 113 -6.14 -38.22 -37.81
N GLN A 114 -5.93 -39.49 -38.16
CA GLN A 114 -4.60 -40.02 -38.46
C GLN A 114 -3.99 -39.30 -39.66
N GLU A 115 -4.74 -39.10 -40.75
CA GLU A 115 -4.28 -38.35 -41.91
C GLU A 115 -3.97 -36.88 -41.58
N VAL A 116 -4.79 -36.24 -40.75
CA VAL A 116 -4.56 -34.87 -40.25
C VAL A 116 -3.29 -34.82 -39.40
N ALA A 117 -3.14 -35.73 -38.43
CA ALA A 117 -1.96 -35.78 -37.55
C ALA A 117 -0.68 -36.12 -38.32
N GLN A 118 -0.74 -37.02 -39.30
CA GLN A 118 0.37 -37.35 -40.19
C GLN A 118 0.78 -36.14 -41.03
N ARG A 119 -0.18 -35.43 -41.63
CA ARG A 119 0.08 -34.18 -42.36
C ARG A 119 0.74 -33.12 -41.47
N HIS A 120 0.34 -33.03 -40.21
CA HIS A 120 0.97 -32.12 -39.26
C HIS A 120 2.38 -32.58 -38.89
N ILE A 121 2.61 -33.87 -38.59
CA ILE A 121 3.94 -34.43 -38.30
C ILE A 121 4.92 -34.25 -39.46
N ASP A 122 4.47 -34.45 -40.70
CA ASP A 122 5.30 -34.28 -41.89
C ASP A 122 5.79 -32.83 -42.07
N GLY A 123 5.05 -31.86 -41.50
CA GLY A 123 5.38 -30.44 -41.46
C GLY A 123 6.14 -29.97 -40.22
N ILE A 124 6.34 -30.82 -39.20
CA ILE A 124 7.11 -30.47 -37.99
C ILE A 124 8.61 -30.52 -38.30
N ARG A 125 9.38 -29.61 -37.70
CA ARG A 125 10.85 -29.58 -37.80
C ARG A 125 11.44 -30.95 -37.39
N ARG A 126 12.18 -31.61 -38.29
CA ARG A 126 12.83 -32.90 -37.99
C ARG A 126 14.03 -32.70 -37.04
N TYR A 127 13.91 -33.21 -35.82
CA TYR A 127 14.99 -33.20 -34.84
C TYR A 127 15.86 -34.46 -34.92
N SER A 128 17.13 -34.34 -34.57
CA SER A 128 18.02 -35.51 -34.38
C SER A 128 17.82 -36.11 -32.97
N MET A 129 18.07 -37.41 -32.79
CA MET A 129 18.06 -38.04 -31.45
C MET A 129 18.97 -37.34 -30.43
N ARG A 130 20.01 -36.63 -30.90
CA ARG A 130 20.94 -35.87 -30.04
C ARG A 130 20.33 -34.57 -29.51
N SER A 131 19.56 -33.85 -30.33
CA SER A 131 18.82 -32.64 -29.90
C SER A 131 17.62 -32.96 -29.00
N LEU A 132 17.07 -34.19 -29.11
CA LEU A 132 16.02 -34.71 -28.23
C LEU A 132 16.54 -35.04 -26.81
N GLY A 133 17.84 -35.34 -26.68
CA GLY A 133 18.49 -35.61 -25.38
C GLY A 133 18.93 -34.36 -24.62
N GLU A 134 19.02 -33.20 -25.27
CA GLU A 134 19.35 -31.91 -24.63
C GLU A 134 18.09 -31.15 -24.16
N THR A 135 16.89 -31.57 -24.57
CA THR A 135 15.60 -30.93 -24.23
C THR A 135 14.90 -31.49 -22.99
N THR A 136 15.51 -32.48 -22.30
CA THR A 136 14.97 -33.16 -21.12
C THR A 136 15.04 -32.38 -19.80
N GLU A 137 15.57 -31.15 -19.78
CA GLU A 137 15.56 -30.28 -18.59
C GLU A 137 14.27 -29.44 -18.45
N ARG A 138 13.29 -29.59 -19.35
CA ARG A 138 12.05 -28.81 -19.36
C ARG A 138 10.86 -29.64 -18.85
N ALA A 139 10.45 -29.36 -17.60
CA ALA A 139 9.17 -29.80 -17.09
C ALA A 139 8.05 -28.98 -17.77
N ASP A 140 7.25 -29.68 -18.57
CA ASP A 140 5.97 -29.31 -19.18
C ASP A 140 6.04 -28.81 -20.64
N LEU A 141 5.50 -29.68 -21.53
CA LEU A 141 5.30 -29.57 -22.99
C LEU A 141 6.49 -29.07 -23.81
N SER A 142 7.58 -29.85 -23.77
CA SER A 142 8.62 -29.80 -24.79
C SER A 142 8.07 -30.21 -26.16
N SER A 143 8.69 -29.75 -27.26
CA SER A 143 8.38 -30.15 -28.64
C SER A 143 8.26 -31.68 -28.82
N ASN A 144 8.97 -32.44 -27.97
CA ASN A 144 8.88 -33.90 -27.86
C ASN A 144 7.46 -34.38 -27.45
N GLN A 145 6.80 -33.72 -26.51
CA GLN A 145 5.45 -34.09 -26.09
C GLN A 145 4.38 -33.79 -27.15
N VAL A 146 4.50 -32.71 -27.93
CA VAL A 146 3.59 -32.42 -29.06
C VAL A 146 3.75 -33.50 -30.14
N PHE A 147 5.00 -33.86 -30.47
CA PHE A 147 5.30 -34.95 -31.40
C PHE A 147 4.76 -36.30 -30.90
N LEU A 148 5.02 -36.66 -29.63
CA LEU A 148 4.53 -37.90 -29.03
C LEU A 148 3.00 -37.98 -29.06
N ARG A 149 2.29 -36.88 -28.75
CA ARG A 149 0.82 -36.84 -28.77
C ARG A 149 0.24 -36.97 -30.19
N LEU A 150 0.85 -36.33 -31.18
CA LEU A 150 0.46 -36.52 -32.59
C LEU A 150 0.79 -37.95 -33.07
N SER A 151 1.88 -38.54 -32.58
CA SER A 151 2.22 -39.94 -32.83
C SER A 151 1.21 -40.91 -32.19
N ASP A 152 0.77 -40.65 -30.96
CA ASP A 152 -0.26 -41.45 -30.29
C ASP A 152 -1.63 -41.35 -31.00
N ILE A 153 -1.92 -40.20 -31.61
CA ILE A 153 -3.08 -40.00 -32.50
C ILE A 153 -2.96 -40.87 -33.77
N ILE A 154 -1.78 -40.91 -34.40
CA ILE A 154 -1.49 -41.79 -35.55
C ILE A 154 -1.64 -43.27 -35.14
N ASP A 155 -1.15 -43.65 -33.97
CA ASP A 155 -1.26 -45.00 -33.42
C ASP A 155 -2.65 -45.35 -32.89
N THR A 156 -3.65 -44.44 -33.02
CA THR A 156 -5.06 -44.58 -32.58
C THR A 156 -5.26 -44.86 -31.09
N ARG A 157 -4.32 -44.45 -30.23
CA ARG A 157 -4.32 -44.72 -28.79
C ARG A 157 -5.15 -43.71 -27.99
N PHE A 158 -6.38 -43.46 -28.43
CA PHE A 158 -7.25 -42.45 -27.82
C PHE A 158 -7.84 -42.86 -26.46
N ALA A 159 -7.77 -44.14 -26.08
CA ALA A 159 -8.40 -44.68 -24.88
C ALA A 159 -7.39 -45.11 -23.81
N ILE A 160 -7.67 -44.77 -22.56
CA ILE A 160 -6.93 -45.17 -21.35
C ILE A 160 -7.77 -46.19 -20.59
N THR A 161 -7.12 -47.22 -20.05
CA THR A 161 -7.81 -48.22 -19.21
C THR A 161 -7.90 -47.72 -17.77
N LYS A 162 -9.12 -47.43 -17.29
CA LYS A 162 -9.36 -46.99 -15.90
C LYS A 162 -9.60 -48.17 -14.95
N ALA A 163 -10.21 -49.24 -15.46
CA ALA A 163 -10.45 -50.53 -14.80
C ALA A 163 -10.58 -51.65 -15.87
N PRO A 164 -10.47 -52.95 -15.51
CA PRO A 164 -10.61 -54.04 -16.48
C PRO A 164 -11.98 -53.99 -17.19
N GLY A 165 -11.98 -53.72 -18.50
CA GLY A 165 -13.20 -53.62 -19.31
C GLY A 165 -13.80 -52.21 -19.45
N GLN A 166 -13.23 -51.18 -18.81
CA GLN A 166 -13.63 -49.78 -18.97
C GLN A 166 -12.52 -48.97 -19.65
N LEU A 167 -12.76 -48.58 -20.90
CA LEU A 167 -11.90 -47.75 -21.74
C LEU A 167 -12.45 -46.33 -21.82
N GLU A 168 -11.74 -45.36 -21.25
CA GLU A 168 -12.13 -43.94 -21.26
C GLU A 168 -11.26 -43.15 -22.23
N LEU A 169 -11.83 -42.18 -22.97
CA LEU A 169 -11.04 -41.32 -23.86
C LEU A 169 -10.10 -40.41 -23.05
N SER A 170 -8.84 -40.33 -23.49
CA SER A 170 -7.83 -39.44 -22.90
C SER A 170 -8.20 -37.98 -23.14
N SER A 171 -8.37 -37.21 -22.06
CA SER A 171 -8.67 -35.77 -22.13
C SER A 171 -7.66 -34.99 -22.97
N THR A 172 -6.38 -35.23 -22.71
CA THR A 172 -5.26 -34.56 -23.39
C THR A 172 -5.18 -34.90 -24.89
N LEU A 173 -5.37 -36.17 -25.28
CA LEU A 173 -5.32 -36.59 -26.68
C LEU A 173 -6.54 -36.12 -27.46
N VAL A 174 -7.73 -36.12 -26.84
CA VAL A 174 -8.94 -35.55 -27.45
C VAL A 174 -8.76 -34.06 -27.72
N ALA A 175 -8.22 -33.29 -26.75
CA ALA A 175 -7.92 -31.88 -26.95
C ALA A 175 -6.91 -31.62 -28.08
N HIS A 176 -5.85 -32.45 -28.17
CA HIS A 176 -4.85 -32.33 -29.25
C HIS A 176 -5.40 -32.72 -30.62
N ALA A 177 -6.25 -33.74 -30.69
CA ALA A 177 -6.90 -34.16 -31.92
C ALA A 177 -7.89 -33.11 -32.43
N LEU A 178 -8.71 -32.53 -31.54
CA LEU A 178 -9.62 -31.44 -31.90
C LEU A 178 -8.85 -30.17 -32.27
N GLY A 179 -7.75 -29.86 -31.60
CA GLY A 179 -6.87 -28.74 -31.95
C GLY A 179 -6.24 -28.91 -33.34
N ALA A 180 -5.74 -30.10 -33.67
CA ALA A 180 -5.23 -30.44 -34.99
C ALA A 180 -6.33 -30.34 -36.08
N ALA A 181 -7.51 -30.88 -35.78
CA ALA A 181 -8.66 -30.85 -36.66
C ALA A 181 -9.13 -29.41 -36.94
N LEU A 182 -9.17 -28.55 -35.91
CA LEU A 182 -9.48 -27.13 -36.04
C LEU A 182 -8.47 -26.40 -36.95
N LEU A 183 -7.17 -26.63 -36.76
CA LEU A 183 -6.14 -26.06 -37.63
C LEU A 183 -6.28 -26.54 -39.08
N SER A 184 -6.47 -27.84 -39.30
CA SER A 184 -6.68 -28.36 -40.66
C SER A 184 -7.94 -27.80 -41.31
N HIS A 185 -8.98 -27.48 -40.53
CA HIS A 185 -10.18 -26.82 -41.02
C HIS A 185 -9.90 -25.38 -41.44
N MET A 186 -9.19 -24.61 -40.61
CA MET A 186 -8.80 -23.24 -40.94
C MET A 186 -7.86 -23.19 -42.14
N ASP A 187 -6.90 -24.11 -42.24
CA ASP A 187 -5.97 -24.26 -43.37
C ASP A 187 -6.74 -24.49 -44.69
N ALA A 188 -7.79 -25.31 -44.67
CA ALA A 188 -8.60 -25.62 -45.86
C ALA A 188 -9.42 -24.42 -46.37
N LEU A 189 -9.77 -23.46 -45.49
CA LEU A 189 -10.53 -22.26 -45.85
C LEU A 189 -9.64 -21.16 -46.46
N GLY A 190 -8.32 -21.24 -46.31
CA GLY A 190 -7.37 -20.29 -46.90
C GLY A 190 -7.59 -18.84 -46.44
N ILE A 191 -7.98 -18.64 -45.18
CA ILE A 191 -8.40 -17.34 -44.66
C ILE A 191 -7.19 -16.42 -44.46
N THR A 192 -7.19 -15.27 -45.13
CA THR A 192 -6.18 -14.21 -44.97
C THR A 192 -6.69 -12.99 -44.20
N ASP A 193 -8.00 -12.95 -43.91
CA ASP A 193 -8.69 -11.83 -43.28
C ASP A 193 -9.08 -12.17 -41.84
N ARG A 194 -8.73 -11.29 -40.90
CA ARG A 194 -8.93 -11.51 -39.46
C ARG A 194 -10.40 -11.54 -39.07
N ASP A 195 -11.23 -10.69 -39.64
CA ASP A 195 -12.66 -10.65 -39.27
C ASP A 195 -13.35 -11.96 -39.69
N LYS A 196 -12.94 -12.53 -40.82
CA LYS A 196 -13.43 -13.84 -41.29
C LYS A 196 -12.90 -14.98 -40.43
N ALA A 197 -11.64 -14.90 -39.98
CA ALA A 197 -11.08 -15.89 -39.06
C ALA A 197 -11.82 -15.85 -37.72
N ASP A 198 -12.03 -14.67 -37.13
CA ASP A 198 -12.77 -14.48 -35.89
C ASP A 198 -14.20 -15.01 -35.99
N LEU A 199 -14.91 -14.76 -37.11
CA LEU A 199 -16.24 -15.32 -37.36
C LEU A 199 -16.23 -16.85 -37.41
N GLN A 200 -15.26 -17.45 -38.09
CA GLN A 200 -15.15 -18.91 -38.20
C GLN A 200 -14.77 -19.57 -36.88
N PHE A 201 -13.90 -18.96 -36.08
CA PHE A 201 -13.63 -19.42 -34.73
C PHE A 201 -14.86 -19.28 -33.83
N ALA A 202 -15.60 -18.18 -33.91
CA ALA A 202 -16.82 -17.99 -33.15
C ALA A 202 -17.85 -19.09 -33.49
N GLU A 203 -18.11 -19.35 -34.77
CA GLU A 203 -19.02 -20.42 -35.21
C GLU A 203 -18.61 -21.82 -34.71
N TRP A 204 -17.31 -22.12 -34.71
CA TRP A 204 -16.81 -23.44 -34.30
C TRP A 204 -16.71 -23.58 -32.78
N LEU A 205 -16.48 -22.50 -32.04
CA LEU A 205 -16.30 -22.52 -30.58
C LEU A 205 -17.61 -22.26 -29.81
N ASP A 206 -18.61 -21.63 -30.42
CA ASP A 206 -19.87 -21.27 -29.76
C ASP A 206 -20.56 -22.44 -29.04
N PRO A 207 -20.69 -23.65 -29.64
CA PRO A 207 -21.34 -24.78 -28.98
C PRO A 207 -20.57 -25.34 -27.77
N ILE A 208 -19.28 -25.03 -27.66
CA ILE A 208 -18.40 -25.46 -26.55
C ILE A 208 -17.91 -24.26 -25.72
N SER A 209 -18.53 -23.08 -25.89
CA SER A 209 -18.04 -21.81 -25.35
C SER A 209 -17.94 -21.77 -23.83
N GLY A 210 -18.79 -22.54 -23.14
CA GLY A 210 -18.86 -22.64 -21.68
C GLY A 210 -18.05 -23.80 -21.07
N LEU A 211 -17.33 -24.59 -21.86
CA LEU A 211 -16.53 -25.74 -21.39
C LEU A 211 -15.09 -25.33 -21.08
N ASP A 212 -14.53 -25.85 -19.99
CA ASP A 212 -13.13 -25.59 -19.62
C ASP A 212 -12.17 -26.21 -20.65
N GLU A 213 -12.57 -27.31 -21.28
CA GLU A 213 -11.84 -28.01 -22.33
C GLU A 213 -11.63 -27.16 -23.59
N ARG A 214 -12.41 -26.08 -23.79
CA ARG A 214 -12.18 -25.11 -24.86
C ARG A 214 -10.77 -24.52 -24.77
N ALA A 215 -10.34 -24.15 -23.57
CA ALA A 215 -9.03 -23.55 -23.36
C ALA A 215 -7.90 -24.54 -23.70
N GLU A 216 -8.10 -25.83 -23.39
CA GLU A 216 -7.16 -26.92 -23.69
C GLU A 216 -7.06 -27.21 -25.19
N ILE A 217 -8.20 -27.23 -25.90
CA ILE A 217 -8.23 -27.41 -27.36
C ILE A 217 -7.49 -26.28 -28.07
N LEU A 218 -7.75 -25.03 -27.67
CA LEU A 218 -7.12 -23.84 -28.25
C LEU A 218 -5.62 -23.79 -27.93
N ARG A 219 -5.22 -24.15 -26.71
CA ARG A 219 -3.81 -24.28 -26.32
C ARG A 219 -3.07 -25.33 -27.15
N ALA A 220 -3.68 -26.51 -27.35
CA ALA A 220 -3.12 -27.57 -28.17
C ALA A 220 -2.95 -27.13 -29.63
N ALA A 221 -3.95 -26.42 -30.18
CA ALA A 221 -3.85 -25.82 -31.51
C ALA A 221 -2.70 -24.80 -31.62
N VAL A 222 -2.54 -23.90 -30.64
CA VAL A 222 -1.41 -22.94 -30.64
C VAL A 222 -0.07 -23.67 -30.61
N SER A 223 0.05 -24.75 -29.82
CA SER A 223 1.27 -25.56 -29.73
C SER A 223 1.61 -26.25 -31.07
N ILE A 224 0.62 -26.86 -31.71
CA ILE A 224 0.79 -27.52 -33.02
C ILE A 224 1.17 -26.50 -34.10
N MET A 225 0.56 -25.31 -34.09
CA MET A 225 0.86 -24.22 -35.02
C MET A 225 2.32 -23.75 -34.89
N ILE A 226 2.82 -23.59 -33.65
CA ILE A 226 4.20 -23.17 -33.40
C ILE A 226 5.21 -24.20 -33.93
N GLU A 227 4.98 -25.49 -33.68
CA GLU A 227 5.90 -26.56 -34.11
C GLU A 227 5.96 -26.76 -35.63
N ARG A 228 4.88 -26.42 -36.34
CA ARG A 228 4.82 -26.45 -37.82
C ARG A 228 5.56 -25.28 -38.48
N ASP A 229 5.99 -24.28 -37.71
CA ASP A 229 6.50 -22.99 -38.23
C ASP A 229 5.54 -22.34 -39.25
N SER A 230 4.25 -22.70 -39.18
CA SER A 230 3.20 -22.14 -40.03
C SER A 230 3.08 -20.66 -39.70
N ALA A 231 3.06 -19.78 -40.72
CA ALA A 231 3.16 -18.33 -40.59
C ALA A 231 2.44 -17.79 -39.34
N THR A 232 3.19 -17.64 -38.24
CA THR A 232 2.66 -17.20 -36.94
C THR A 232 2.22 -15.74 -36.98
N ALA A 233 2.50 -15.04 -38.08
CA ALA A 233 1.99 -13.72 -38.42
C ALA A 233 0.70 -13.75 -39.28
N SER A 234 0.02 -14.89 -39.40
CA SER A 234 -1.25 -15.02 -40.14
C SER A 234 -2.45 -14.53 -39.32
N ALA A 235 -3.50 -14.07 -40.01
CA ALA A 235 -4.77 -13.70 -39.40
C ALA A 235 -5.36 -14.82 -38.52
N VAL A 236 -5.20 -16.08 -38.96
CA VAL A 236 -5.65 -17.27 -38.22
C VAL A 236 -4.89 -17.42 -36.89
N ALA A 237 -3.58 -17.19 -36.87
CA ALA A 237 -2.78 -17.27 -35.65
C ALA A 237 -3.21 -16.21 -34.61
N SER A 238 -3.44 -14.98 -35.05
CA SER A 238 -3.89 -13.88 -34.19
C SER A 238 -5.28 -14.11 -33.61
N SER A 239 -6.22 -14.61 -34.42
CA SER A 239 -7.55 -15.00 -33.96
C SER A 239 -7.51 -16.17 -32.98
N LEU A 240 -6.68 -17.20 -33.25
CA LEU A 240 -6.53 -18.38 -32.40
C LEU A 240 -6.00 -18.02 -31.00
N VAL A 241 -4.92 -17.24 -30.92
CA VAL A 241 -4.35 -16.80 -29.64
C VAL A 241 -5.32 -15.90 -28.88
N SER A 242 -6.03 -15.01 -29.60
CA SER A 242 -7.04 -14.14 -29.00
C SER A 242 -8.23 -14.93 -28.43
N GLU A 243 -8.67 -15.99 -29.10
CA GLU A 243 -9.73 -16.88 -28.60
C GLU A 243 -9.27 -17.71 -27.39
N TRP A 244 -8.03 -18.20 -27.43
CA TRP A 244 -7.47 -18.92 -26.30
C TRP A 244 -7.46 -18.05 -25.04
N LEU A 245 -6.92 -16.83 -25.14
CA LEU A 245 -6.81 -15.90 -24.01
C LEU A 245 -8.15 -15.27 -23.59
N ARG A 246 -9.21 -15.42 -24.38
CA ARG A 246 -10.59 -15.03 -24.00
C ARG A 246 -11.37 -16.16 -23.32
N SER A 247 -10.83 -17.38 -23.29
CA SER A 247 -11.50 -18.52 -22.69
C SER A 247 -11.73 -18.30 -21.20
N GLN A 248 -12.87 -18.79 -20.69
CA GLN A 248 -13.15 -18.76 -19.25
C GLN A 248 -12.25 -19.78 -18.54
N ASN A 249 -11.93 -19.54 -17.26
CA ASN A 249 -11.23 -20.48 -16.38
C ASN A 249 -9.83 -20.97 -16.86
N ILE A 250 -9.01 -20.11 -17.47
CA ILE A 250 -7.63 -20.49 -17.86
C ILE A 250 -6.78 -20.86 -16.62
N PRO A 251 -6.26 -22.10 -16.52
CA PRO A 251 -5.39 -22.54 -15.41
C PRO A 251 -4.06 -21.78 -15.33
N ASP A 252 -3.42 -21.76 -14.16
CA ASP A 252 -2.10 -21.11 -13.98
C ASP A 252 -0.98 -21.78 -14.81
N GLU A 253 -1.13 -23.08 -15.12
CA GLU A 253 -0.25 -23.82 -16.02
C GLU A 253 -0.21 -23.19 -17.43
N HIS A 254 -1.37 -22.85 -17.99
CA HIS A 254 -1.47 -22.17 -19.30
C HIS A 254 -0.79 -20.81 -19.28
N ARG A 255 -0.85 -20.07 -18.16
CA ARG A 255 -0.21 -18.76 -18.02
C ARG A 255 1.31 -18.89 -18.03
N THR A 256 1.81 -19.91 -17.35
CA THR A 256 3.23 -20.24 -17.33
C THR A 256 3.70 -20.69 -18.73
N GLU A 257 2.90 -21.47 -19.44
CA GLU A 257 3.18 -21.91 -20.80
C GLU A 257 3.21 -20.74 -21.79
N LEU A 258 2.18 -19.87 -21.77
CA LEU A 258 2.09 -18.67 -22.60
C LEU A 258 3.34 -17.80 -22.50
N THR A 259 3.87 -17.65 -21.28
CA THR A 259 5.10 -16.91 -20.97
C THR A 259 6.32 -17.53 -21.65
N ARG A 260 6.39 -18.86 -21.73
CA ARG A 260 7.52 -19.59 -22.37
C ARG A 260 7.48 -19.52 -23.89
N ILE A 261 6.28 -19.54 -24.50
CA ILE A 261 6.11 -19.54 -25.96
C ILE A 261 6.03 -18.14 -26.58
N ALA A 262 6.00 -17.08 -25.76
CA ALA A 262 5.79 -15.70 -26.22
C ALA A 262 6.75 -15.24 -27.34
N VAL A 263 8.00 -15.71 -27.32
CA VAL A 263 9.02 -15.41 -28.33
C VAL A 263 8.64 -15.92 -29.72
N ALA A 264 7.89 -17.03 -29.80
CA ALA A 264 7.48 -17.63 -31.07
C ALA A 264 6.22 -16.98 -31.67
N ILE A 265 5.39 -16.34 -30.84
CA ILE A 265 4.09 -15.75 -31.22
C ILE A 265 3.95 -14.26 -30.84
N PRO A 266 4.94 -13.39 -31.08
CA PRO A 266 4.85 -11.99 -30.68
C PRO A 266 3.75 -11.22 -31.43
N ASP A 267 3.53 -11.48 -32.73
CA ASP A 267 2.50 -10.78 -33.50
C ASP A 267 1.08 -11.15 -33.05
N PRO A 268 0.71 -12.44 -32.88
CA PRO A 268 -0.58 -12.83 -32.30
C PRO A 268 -0.85 -12.21 -30.93
N LEU A 269 0.16 -12.14 -30.05
CA LEU A 269 0.02 -11.53 -28.73
C LEU A 269 -0.22 -10.02 -28.83
N LEU A 270 0.53 -9.31 -29.68
CA LEU A 270 0.32 -7.88 -29.92
C LEU A 270 -1.07 -7.62 -30.51
N ASP A 271 -1.52 -8.48 -31.42
CA ASP A 271 -2.86 -8.43 -31.98
C ASP A 271 -3.96 -8.66 -30.95
N THR A 272 -3.75 -9.54 -29.97
CA THR A 272 -4.64 -9.69 -28.81
C THR A 272 -4.63 -8.42 -27.95
N VAL A 273 -3.47 -7.79 -27.75
CA VAL A 273 -3.38 -6.54 -26.98
C VAL A 273 -4.20 -5.42 -27.62
N ALA A 274 -4.24 -5.37 -28.96
CA ALA A 274 -4.93 -4.35 -29.73
C ALA A 274 -6.48 -4.44 -29.67
N LEU A 275 -7.04 -5.58 -29.24
CA LEU A 275 -8.48 -5.80 -29.19
C LEU A 275 -9.18 -4.81 -28.23
N GLN A 276 -10.34 -4.33 -28.66
CA GLN A 276 -11.18 -3.38 -27.93
C GLN A 276 -12.38 -4.09 -27.31
N GLY A 277 -12.72 -3.73 -26.06
CA GLY A 277 -13.97 -4.10 -25.37
C GLY A 277 -13.78 -4.59 -23.93
N GLU A 278 -14.90 -4.93 -23.27
CA GLU A 278 -14.98 -5.19 -21.83
C GLU A 278 -14.90 -6.70 -21.47
N GLY A 279 -14.73 -7.01 -20.17
CA GLY A 279 -14.77 -8.40 -19.67
C GLY A 279 -13.59 -9.27 -20.12
N ALA A 280 -13.86 -10.38 -20.83
CA ALA A 280 -12.84 -11.37 -21.22
C ALA A 280 -11.70 -10.80 -22.08
N GLN A 281 -11.99 -9.80 -22.92
CA GLN A 281 -10.97 -9.11 -23.74
C GLN A 281 -9.97 -8.34 -22.87
N ARG A 282 -10.42 -7.82 -21.74
CA ARG A 282 -9.61 -7.09 -20.77
C ARG A 282 -8.60 -8.03 -20.08
N SER A 283 -9.04 -9.22 -19.65
CA SER A 283 -8.17 -10.27 -19.09
C SER A 283 -7.17 -10.79 -20.11
N ALA A 284 -7.62 -11.05 -21.35
CA ALA A 284 -6.78 -11.53 -22.44
C ALA A 284 -5.61 -10.57 -22.72
N ARG A 285 -5.89 -9.25 -22.74
CA ARG A 285 -4.87 -8.21 -22.91
C ARG A 285 -3.80 -8.26 -21.81
N VAL A 286 -4.22 -8.42 -20.55
CA VAL A 286 -3.28 -8.49 -19.41
C VAL A 286 -2.36 -9.71 -19.54
N TRP A 287 -2.92 -10.87 -19.90
CA TRP A 287 -2.14 -12.09 -20.11
C TRP A 287 -1.16 -11.94 -21.28
N ALA A 288 -1.60 -11.36 -22.40
CA ALA A 288 -0.72 -11.10 -23.53
C ALA A 288 0.42 -10.13 -23.20
N VAL A 289 0.14 -9.02 -22.48
CA VAL A 289 1.17 -8.08 -22.03
C VAL A 289 2.18 -8.78 -21.10
N ASN A 290 1.72 -9.59 -20.14
CA ASN A 290 2.62 -10.30 -19.22
C ASN A 290 3.51 -11.33 -19.95
N ALA A 291 2.97 -12.03 -20.95
CA ALA A 291 3.73 -12.96 -21.77
C ALA A 291 4.80 -12.23 -22.61
N LEU A 292 4.44 -11.14 -23.29
CA LEU A 292 5.38 -10.28 -24.01
C LEU A 292 6.45 -9.69 -23.07
N ARG A 293 6.09 -9.41 -21.81
CA ARG A 293 7.04 -8.93 -20.80
C ARG A 293 8.04 -9.99 -20.34
N ALA A 294 7.82 -11.27 -20.61
CA ALA A 294 8.78 -12.31 -20.27
C ALA A 294 9.78 -12.63 -21.38
N ILE A 295 9.59 -12.07 -22.58
CA ILE A 295 10.54 -12.18 -23.68
C ILE A 295 11.91 -11.63 -23.24
N PRO A 296 13.01 -12.36 -23.50
CA PRO A 296 14.37 -11.88 -23.20
C PRO A 296 14.61 -10.50 -23.81
N ARG A 297 15.09 -9.55 -22.99
CA ARG A 297 15.26 -8.15 -23.41
C ARG A 297 16.39 -7.90 -24.39
N SER A 298 17.22 -8.91 -24.63
CA SER A 298 18.21 -8.94 -25.71
C SER A 298 17.62 -9.27 -27.09
N ASP A 299 16.34 -9.67 -27.18
CA ASP A 299 15.69 -10.02 -28.45
C ASP A 299 15.26 -8.79 -29.24
N THR A 300 16.12 -8.38 -30.18
CA THR A 300 15.87 -7.23 -31.06
C THR A 300 14.78 -7.49 -32.11
N THR A 301 14.50 -8.75 -32.44
CA THR A 301 13.47 -9.12 -33.42
C THR A 301 12.08 -8.93 -32.82
N ALA A 302 11.88 -9.40 -31.59
CA ALA A 302 10.66 -9.15 -30.84
C ALA A 302 10.44 -7.64 -30.61
N LEU A 303 11.50 -6.91 -30.21
CA LEU A 303 11.43 -5.45 -30.04
C LEU A 303 11.00 -4.74 -31.33
N SER A 304 11.54 -5.13 -32.49
CA SER A 304 11.17 -4.54 -33.79
C SER A 304 9.69 -4.74 -34.12
N LYS A 305 9.14 -5.92 -33.81
CA LYS A 305 7.70 -6.21 -33.97
C LYS A 305 6.84 -5.38 -33.02
N ILE A 306 7.25 -5.24 -31.75
CA ILE A 306 6.58 -4.38 -30.76
C ILE A 306 6.56 -2.92 -31.26
N ILE A 307 7.71 -2.38 -31.68
CA ILE A 307 7.82 -1.01 -32.21
C ILE A 307 6.86 -0.78 -33.37
N SER A 308 6.82 -1.70 -34.34
CA SER A 308 5.93 -1.61 -35.50
C SER A 308 4.45 -1.54 -35.13
N HIS A 309 4.00 -2.43 -34.23
CA HIS A 309 2.59 -2.44 -33.77
C HIS A 309 2.25 -1.20 -32.95
N VAL A 310 3.14 -0.79 -32.05
CA VAL A 310 2.95 0.39 -31.21
C VAL A 310 2.84 1.67 -32.07
N ILE A 311 3.66 1.82 -33.11
CA ILE A 311 3.55 2.94 -34.06
C ILE A 311 2.20 2.92 -34.76
N THR A 312 1.74 1.76 -35.23
CA THR A 312 0.42 1.60 -35.85
C THR A 312 -0.69 2.01 -34.88
N TRP A 313 -0.59 1.60 -33.61
CA TRP A 313 -1.54 2.03 -32.59
C TRP A 313 -1.49 3.55 -32.42
N LEU A 314 -0.33 4.17 -32.24
CA LEU A 314 -0.25 5.62 -32.01
C LEU A 314 -0.73 6.46 -33.20
N ARG A 315 -0.66 5.94 -34.43
CA ARG A 315 -1.15 6.64 -35.63
C ARG A 315 -2.66 6.82 -35.67
N THR A 316 -3.44 6.02 -34.93
CA THR A 316 -4.90 6.24 -34.80
C THR A 316 -5.18 7.20 -33.64
N VAL A 317 -5.49 8.45 -33.97
CA VAL A 317 -5.64 9.54 -33.01
C VAL A 317 -7.11 9.85 -32.76
N SER A 318 -7.54 9.70 -31.50
CA SER A 318 -8.87 10.10 -31.05
C SER A 318 -9.02 11.63 -31.07
N ARG A 319 -10.12 12.12 -31.65
CA ARG A 319 -10.55 13.52 -31.55
C ARG A 319 -11.21 13.83 -30.22
N ASP A 320 -11.51 12.80 -29.42
CA ASP A 320 -12.12 12.87 -28.09
C ASP A 320 -13.49 13.56 -28.09
N VAL A 321 -14.32 13.25 -29.08
CA VAL A 321 -15.70 13.77 -29.13
C VAL A 321 -16.53 13.08 -28.05
N ASP A 322 -17.14 13.86 -27.16
CA ASP A 322 -17.99 13.33 -26.10
C ASP A 322 -19.29 12.74 -26.68
N HIS A 323 -19.81 11.68 -26.05
CA HIS A 323 -21.13 11.15 -26.43
C HIS A 323 -22.20 12.23 -26.27
N LEU A 324 -23.21 12.22 -27.14
CA LEU A 324 -24.30 13.21 -27.14
C LEU A 324 -24.96 13.39 -25.76
N ALA A 325 -25.01 12.34 -24.92
CA ALA A 325 -25.56 12.40 -23.56
C ALA A 325 -24.65 13.05 -22.50
N GLN A 326 -23.34 13.14 -22.75
CA GLN A 326 -22.33 13.69 -21.82
C GLN A 326 -21.66 14.97 -22.35
N ARG A 327 -22.14 15.46 -23.50
CA ARG A 327 -21.53 16.56 -24.24
C ARG A 327 -21.75 17.89 -23.51
N HIS A 328 -20.65 18.55 -23.12
CA HIS A 328 -20.68 19.92 -22.59
C HIS A 328 -20.22 20.91 -23.67
N ASP A 329 -21.04 21.92 -23.98
CA ASP A 329 -20.80 22.83 -25.11
C ASP A 329 -19.44 23.53 -25.06
N ASP A 330 -19.02 24.00 -23.88
CA ASP A 330 -17.73 24.68 -23.73
C ASP A 330 -16.53 23.73 -23.87
N SER A 331 -16.64 22.49 -23.40
CA SER A 331 -15.61 21.45 -23.56
C SER A 331 -15.41 21.13 -25.03
N GLU A 332 -16.51 20.98 -25.76
CA GLU A 332 -16.50 20.68 -27.19
C GLU A 332 -16.00 21.82 -28.06
N LYS A 333 -16.37 23.07 -27.74
CA LYS A 333 -15.79 24.26 -28.39
C LYS A 333 -14.29 24.31 -28.17
N ALA A 334 -13.81 24.10 -26.94
CA ALA A 334 -12.38 24.12 -26.63
C ALA A 334 -11.62 22.97 -27.33
N ARG A 335 -12.21 21.77 -27.38
CA ARG A 335 -11.69 20.60 -28.11
C ARG A 335 -11.58 20.89 -29.60
N SER A 336 -12.67 21.29 -30.25
CA SER A 336 -12.72 21.58 -31.68
C SER A 336 -11.77 22.72 -32.05
N ALA A 337 -11.75 23.82 -31.28
CA ALA A 337 -10.84 24.94 -31.49
C ALA A 337 -9.36 24.52 -31.45
N ARG A 338 -8.99 23.56 -30.58
CA ARG A 338 -7.62 23.02 -30.53
C ARG A 338 -7.25 22.24 -31.80
N PHE A 339 -8.13 21.36 -32.29
CA PHE A 339 -7.88 20.62 -33.53
C PHE A 339 -7.80 21.56 -34.74
N MET A 340 -8.74 22.51 -34.85
CA MET A 340 -8.71 23.55 -35.89
C MET A 340 -7.45 24.42 -35.81
N LYS A 341 -7.01 24.83 -34.60
CA LYS A 341 -5.78 25.61 -34.41
C LYS A 341 -4.52 24.87 -34.85
N ARG A 342 -4.46 23.55 -34.60
CA ARG A 342 -3.24 22.74 -34.79
C ARG A 342 -3.15 22.09 -36.18
N LEU A 343 -4.27 21.59 -36.68
CA LEU A 343 -4.34 20.80 -37.92
C LEU A 343 -5.16 21.49 -39.03
N GLY A 344 -5.87 22.57 -38.73
CA GLY A 344 -6.79 23.22 -39.66
C GLY A 344 -8.09 22.45 -39.92
N VAL A 345 -8.25 21.26 -39.33
CA VAL A 345 -9.39 20.36 -39.51
C VAL A 345 -9.79 19.66 -38.21
N ASP A 346 -11.08 19.38 -38.05
CA ASP A 346 -11.68 18.57 -36.97
C ASP A 346 -12.71 17.59 -37.58
N ILE A 347 -12.24 16.72 -38.46
CA ILE A 347 -13.04 15.68 -39.12
C ILE A 347 -12.30 14.34 -39.11
N ASP A 348 -13.04 13.24 -39.23
CA ASP A 348 -12.46 11.91 -39.34
C ASP A 348 -11.79 11.71 -40.71
N GLY A 349 -10.70 10.95 -40.72
CA GLY A 349 -10.00 10.59 -41.94
C GLY A 349 -8.47 10.66 -41.82
N PRO A 350 -7.77 10.24 -42.89
CA PRO A 350 -6.32 10.29 -42.95
C PRO A 350 -5.82 11.73 -43.03
N CYS A 351 -4.76 12.03 -42.29
CA CYS A 351 -4.09 13.32 -42.30
C CYS A 351 -2.57 13.11 -42.24
N THR A 352 -1.80 13.91 -42.99
CA THR A 352 -0.33 13.90 -42.90
C THR A 352 0.11 15.04 -42.01
N VAL A 353 0.85 14.73 -40.95
CA VAL A 353 1.35 15.72 -39.98
C VAL A 353 2.82 15.46 -39.70
N LEU A 354 3.67 16.42 -40.05
CA LEU A 354 5.13 16.36 -39.90
C LEU A 354 5.75 15.10 -40.53
N GLY A 355 5.25 14.67 -41.69
CA GLY A 355 5.68 13.47 -42.41
C GLY A 355 5.09 12.15 -41.90
N ASN A 356 4.26 12.17 -40.85
CA ASN A 356 3.58 10.98 -40.34
C ASN A 356 2.14 10.91 -40.88
N GLN A 357 1.77 9.75 -41.42
CA GLN A 357 0.38 9.44 -41.76
C GLN A 357 -0.38 9.05 -40.49
N ILE A 358 -1.33 9.88 -40.08
CA ILE A 358 -2.22 9.63 -38.93
C ILE A 358 -3.66 9.47 -39.40
N LEU A 359 -4.46 8.71 -38.65
CA LEU A 359 -5.88 8.54 -38.87
C LEU A 359 -6.64 9.20 -37.72
N LEU A 360 -7.37 10.28 -38.01
CA LEU A 360 -8.27 10.91 -37.07
C LEU A 360 -9.58 10.11 -36.99
N VAL A 361 -9.99 9.78 -35.78
CA VAL A 361 -11.26 9.09 -35.49
C VAL A 361 -12.03 9.82 -34.39
N GLU A 362 -13.35 9.76 -34.43
CA GLU A 362 -14.24 10.44 -33.48
C GLU A 362 -13.85 10.14 -32.03
N ARG A 363 -13.73 8.84 -31.71
CA ARG A 363 -13.33 8.36 -30.40
C ARG A 363 -12.59 7.03 -30.48
N ARG A 364 -11.56 6.87 -29.66
CA ARG A 364 -10.86 5.61 -29.44
C ARG A 364 -10.54 5.42 -27.95
N SER A 365 -10.57 4.18 -27.47
CA SER A 365 -10.13 3.85 -26.12
C SER A 365 -8.60 3.95 -26.00
N ASP A 366 -8.13 4.57 -24.92
CA ASP A 366 -6.70 4.71 -24.61
C ASP A 366 -6.13 3.46 -23.91
N GLU A 367 -6.93 2.39 -23.71
CA GLU A 367 -6.50 1.19 -23.00
C GLU A 367 -5.29 0.49 -23.62
N VAL A 368 -5.25 0.40 -24.95
CA VAL A 368 -4.14 -0.26 -25.67
C VAL A 368 -2.86 0.55 -25.52
N ILE A 369 -2.93 1.87 -25.74
CA ILE A 369 -1.76 2.75 -25.69
C ILE A 369 -1.21 2.90 -24.27
N ARG A 370 -2.04 2.71 -23.23
CA ARG A 370 -1.59 2.63 -21.82
C ARG A 370 -0.65 1.45 -21.53
N THR A 371 -0.66 0.40 -22.35
CA THR A 371 0.24 -0.76 -22.18
C THR A 371 1.64 -0.54 -22.74
N ILE A 372 1.84 0.48 -23.59
CA ILE A 372 3.09 0.72 -24.32
C ILE A 372 4.31 0.78 -23.38
N PRO A 373 4.32 1.53 -22.27
CA PRO A 373 5.48 1.58 -21.38
C PRO A 373 5.89 0.20 -20.84
N SER A 374 4.91 -0.67 -20.56
CA SER A 374 5.15 -2.02 -20.04
C SER A 374 5.73 -2.97 -21.09
N LEU A 375 5.35 -2.80 -22.37
CA LEU A 375 5.88 -3.61 -23.47
C LEU A 375 7.34 -3.27 -23.79
N LEU A 376 7.73 -2.00 -23.60
CA LEU A 376 9.08 -1.51 -23.87
C LEU A 376 10.02 -1.63 -22.67
N GLU A 377 9.49 -1.91 -21.48
CA GLU A 377 10.25 -1.99 -20.23
C GLU A 377 11.41 -3.00 -20.30
N GLY A 378 12.62 -2.50 -20.04
CA GLY A 378 13.85 -3.31 -19.96
C GLY A 378 14.54 -3.56 -21.29
N PHE A 379 13.98 -3.12 -22.42
CA PHE A 379 14.68 -3.10 -23.70
C PHE A 379 15.58 -1.85 -23.83
N PRO A 380 16.65 -1.90 -24.65
CA PRO A 380 17.35 -0.70 -25.10
C PRO A 380 16.40 0.26 -25.82
N LEU A 381 16.38 1.53 -25.41
CA LEU A 381 15.39 2.51 -25.87
C LEU A 381 15.86 3.34 -27.07
N VAL A 382 17.13 3.27 -27.47
CA VAL A 382 17.63 3.97 -28.66
C VAL A 382 16.83 3.60 -29.92
N SER A 383 16.58 2.30 -30.14
CA SER A 383 15.79 1.84 -31.29
C SER A 383 14.29 2.20 -31.20
N VAL A 384 13.83 2.63 -30.03
CA VAL A 384 12.42 2.94 -29.74
C VAL A 384 12.07 4.41 -30.07
N VAL A 385 13.05 5.26 -30.34
CA VAL A 385 12.84 6.69 -30.67
C VAL A 385 11.74 6.97 -31.73
N PRO A 386 11.53 6.15 -32.77
CA PRO A 386 10.39 6.32 -33.68
C PRO A 386 9.02 6.27 -32.99
N VAL A 387 8.85 5.45 -31.94
CA VAL A 387 7.65 5.42 -31.11
C VAL A 387 7.48 6.74 -30.36
N PHE A 388 8.57 7.27 -29.79
CA PHE A 388 8.56 8.53 -29.05
C PHE A 388 8.21 9.72 -29.94
N GLU A 389 8.68 9.74 -31.19
CA GLU A 389 8.30 10.75 -32.19
C GLU A 389 6.79 10.77 -32.41
N VAL A 390 6.17 9.61 -32.67
CA VAL A 390 4.73 9.54 -32.89
C VAL A 390 3.96 9.85 -31.61
N ALA A 391 4.40 9.37 -30.44
CA ALA A 391 3.78 9.67 -29.16
C ALA A 391 3.79 11.18 -28.85
N ALA A 392 4.92 11.86 -29.08
CA ALA A 392 5.06 13.30 -28.90
C ALA A 392 4.14 14.07 -29.86
N LEU A 393 4.02 13.61 -31.12
CA LEU A 393 3.07 14.15 -32.08
C LEU A 393 1.61 14.00 -31.61
N VAL A 394 1.22 12.82 -31.14
CA VAL A 394 -0.14 12.56 -30.63
C VAL A 394 -0.46 13.46 -29.44
N LEU A 395 0.47 13.61 -28.50
CA LEU A 395 0.32 14.53 -27.37
C LEU A 395 0.23 15.99 -27.83
N ALA A 396 1.07 16.40 -28.78
CA ALA A 396 1.05 17.74 -29.36
C ALA A 396 -0.25 18.03 -30.14
N ILE A 397 -0.99 17.02 -30.59
CA ILE A 397 -2.29 17.16 -31.27
C ILE A 397 -3.44 17.15 -30.26
N ARG A 398 -3.51 16.13 -29.38
CA ARG A 398 -4.61 15.95 -28.41
C ARG A 398 -4.54 16.91 -27.23
N GLY A 399 -3.34 17.29 -26.80
CA GLY A 399 -3.08 18.08 -25.60
C GLY A 399 -3.15 17.28 -24.29
N ARG A 400 -3.54 16.00 -24.35
CA ARG A 400 -3.56 15.05 -23.24
C ARG A 400 -3.26 13.64 -23.75
N CYS A 401 -2.50 12.86 -22.99
CA CYS A 401 -2.20 11.44 -23.27
C CYS A 401 -1.84 10.74 -21.96
N ASP A 402 -2.67 9.81 -21.48
CA ASP A 402 -2.46 9.16 -20.17
C ASP A 402 -1.22 8.25 -20.10
N PHE A 403 -0.74 7.77 -21.24
CA PHE A 403 0.45 6.93 -21.33
C PHE A 403 1.77 7.72 -21.36
N TRP A 404 1.72 9.04 -21.55
CA TRP A 404 2.91 9.89 -21.68
C TRP A 404 3.78 9.89 -20.43
N ASP A 405 3.15 9.99 -19.26
CA ASP A 405 3.85 9.90 -17.98
C ASP A 405 4.63 8.57 -17.88
N GLY A 406 4.02 7.46 -18.29
CA GLY A 406 4.66 6.15 -18.31
C GLY A 406 5.89 6.10 -19.22
N LEU A 407 5.85 6.76 -20.39
CA LEU A 407 7.03 6.86 -21.27
C LEU A 407 8.13 7.74 -20.69
N LYS A 408 7.75 8.82 -19.97
CA LYS A 408 8.71 9.68 -19.27
C LYS A 408 9.44 8.89 -18.18
N TRP A 409 8.71 8.09 -17.39
CA TRP A 409 9.29 7.20 -16.40
C TRP A 409 10.15 6.11 -17.04
N LEU A 410 9.71 5.53 -18.16
CA LEU A 410 10.49 4.53 -18.90
C LEU A 410 11.87 5.08 -19.30
N CYS A 411 11.92 6.29 -19.85
CA CYS A 411 13.18 6.93 -20.25
C CYS A 411 14.03 7.35 -19.05
N LEU A 412 13.44 7.98 -18.04
CA LEU A 412 14.14 8.44 -16.84
C LEU A 412 14.77 7.28 -16.04
N LEU A 413 14.09 6.13 -16.03
CA LEU A 413 14.50 4.94 -15.29
C LEU A 413 15.31 3.96 -16.15
N ASN A 414 15.64 4.32 -17.39
CA ASN A 414 16.47 3.52 -18.28
C ASN A 414 17.87 3.36 -17.68
N ASN A 415 18.26 2.12 -17.37
CA ASN A 415 19.60 1.80 -16.89
C ASN A 415 20.45 1.08 -17.96
N GLU A 416 19.88 0.77 -19.13
CA GLU A 416 20.55 0.00 -20.19
C GLU A 416 21.33 0.92 -21.14
N ASP A 417 20.68 1.94 -21.72
CA ASP A 417 21.25 2.80 -22.77
C ASP A 417 20.77 4.27 -22.66
N PHE A 418 20.69 4.81 -21.44
CA PHE A 418 20.18 6.16 -21.17
C PHE A 418 20.88 7.25 -22.00
N THR A 419 22.22 7.26 -21.97
CA THR A 419 23.03 8.32 -22.61
C THR A 419 22.83 8.34 -24.12
N GLU A 420 22.83 7.15 -24.73
CA GLU A 420 22.60 6.93 -26.14
C GLU A 420 21.17 7.35 -26.51
N THR A 421 20.19 6.95 -25.70
CA THR A 421 18.77 7.32 -25.90
C THR A 421 18.58 8.84 -25.84
N ALA A 422 19.16 9.50 -24.83
CA ALA A 422 19.08 10.95 -24.68
C ALA A 422 19.74 11.68 -25.84
N LYS A 423 20.87 11.18 -26.35
CA LYS A 423 21.55 11.72 -27.54
C LYS A 423 20.69 11.57 -28.80
N GLU A 424 20.08 10.41 -29.00
CA GLU A 424 19.21 10.17 -30.16
C GLU A 424 17.92 11.02 -30.10
N LEU A 425 17.35 11.20 -28.90
CA LEU A 425 16.23 12.13 -28.68
C LEU A 425 16.60 13.58 -29.03
N ARG A 426 17.80 14.06 -28.68
CA ARG A 426 18.29 15.40 -29.08
C ARG A 426 18.42 15.51 -30.60
N LEU A 427 19.02 14.51 -31.24
CA LEU A 427 19.19 14.48 -32.70
C LEU A 427 17.82 14.54 -33.39
N LYS A 428 16.89 13.68 -32.97
CA LYS A 428 15.53 13.63 -33.52
C LYS A 428 14.76 14.93 -33.26
N SER A 429 14.87 15.50 -32.07
CA SER A 429 14.27 16.80 -31.73
C SER A 429 14.73 17.91 -32.69
N GLY A 430 16.04 18.04 -32.93
CA GLY A 430 16.59 19.01 -33.88
C GLY A 430 16.11 18.77 -35.32
N GLN A 431 16.02 17.51 -35.75
CA GLN A 431 15.48 17.17 -37.07
C GLN A 431 14.01 17.57 -37.23
N ILE A 432 13.17 17.36 -36.21
CA ILE A 432 11.76 17.72 -36.23
C ILE A 432 11.59 19.23 -36.19
N ALA A 433 12.33 19.94 -35.34
CA ALA A 433 12.27 21.40 -35.23
C ALA A 433 12.56 22.10 -36.56
N ALA A 434 13.40 21.49 -37.41
CA ALA A 434 13.76 22.01 -38.73
C ALA A 434 12.76 21.64 -39.85
N ARG A 435 11.71 20.83 -39.58
CA ARG A 435 10.72 20.44 -40.61
C ARG A 435 9.81 21.61 -40.95
N VAL A 436 9.55 21.77 -42.25
CA VAL A 436 8.48 22.65 -42.73
C VAL A 436 7.16 21.87 -42.63
N PRO A 437 6.17 22.35 -41.86
CA PRO A 437 4.88 21.68 -41.76
C PRO A 437 4.11 21.69 -43.09
N GLU A 438 3.23 20.70 -43.25
CA GLU A 438 2.32 20.61 -44.39
C GLU A 438 1.29 21.76 -44.40
N HIS A 439 0.68 22.00 -45.56
CA HIS A 439 -0.35 23.04 -45.70
C HIS A 439 -1.54 22.77 -44.75
N GLY A 440 -1.92 23.78 -43.95
CA GLY A 440 -2.99 23.68 -42.95
C GLY A 440 -2.52 23.30 -41.54
N ILE A 441 -1.29 22.79 -41.39
CA ILE A 441 -0.69 22.48 -40.08
C ILE A 441 -0.08 23.75 -39.48
N HIS A 442 -0.23 23.91 -38.16
CA HIS A 442 0.27 25.10 -37.46
C HIS A 442 1.80 25.21 -37.57
N PRO A 443 2.35 26.41 -37.90
CA PRO A 443 3.79 26.61 -38.14
C PRO A 443 4.68 26.24 -36.96
N GLU A 444 4.20 26.42 -35.73
CA GLU A 444 4.95 26.11 -34.50
C GLU A 444 4.76 24.66 -33.99
N LEU A 445 3.92 23.84 -34.63
CA LEU A 445 3.73 22.45 -34.20
C LEU A 445 5.03 21.61 -34.19
N PRO A 446 5.97 21.75 -35.15
CA PRO A 446 7.26 21.06 -35.09
C PRO A 446 8.07 21.39 -33.82
N LEU A 447 8.09 22.66 -33.42
CA LEU A 447 8.80 23.10 -32.21
C LEU A 447 8.19 22.47 -30.95
N ARG A 448 6.85 22.37 -30.90
CA ARG A 448 6.15 21.70 -29.79
C ARG A 448 6.52 20.23 -29.68
N VAL A 449 6.51 19.50 -30.80
CA VAL A 449 6.88 18.07 -30.82
C VAL A 449 8.36 17.88 -30.44
N ALA A 450 9.24 18.75 -30.94
CA ALA A 450 10.66 18.73 -30.62
C ALA A 450 10.93 18.98 -29.11
N ALA A 451 10.21 19.92 -28.49
CA ALA A 451 10.28 20.16 -27.05
C ALA A 451 9.80 18.95 -26.23
N LEU A 452 8.69 18.31 -26.63
CA LEU A 452 8.17 17.11 -25.99
C LEU A 452 9.18 15.95 -25.99
N LEU A 453 9.90 15.73 -27.10
CA LEU A 453 10.94 14.71 -27.18
C LEU A 453 12.10 14.95 -26.20
N LEU A 454 12.51 16.21 -26.03
CA LEU A 454 13.57 16.56 -25.09
C LEU A 454 13.14 16.34 -23.64
N TRP A 455 11.92 16.77 -23.27
CA TRP A 455 11.35 16.50 -21.94
C TRP A 455 11.20 15.01 -21.64
N LEU A 456 11.06 14.16 -22.66
CA LEU A 456 10.92 12.72 -22.46
C LEU A 456 12.14 12.09 -21.79
N SER A 457 13.35 12.59 -22.12
CA SER A 457 14.60 12.06 -21.54
C SER A 457 14.70 12.25 -20.02
N GLY A 458 14.04 13.27 -19.48
CA GLY A 458 14.18 13.68 -18.08
C GLY A 458 15.57 14.23 -17.71
N ASP A 459 16.49 14.34 -18.66
CA ASP A 459 17.81 14.95 -18.51
C ASP A 459 17.70 16.47 -18.35
N GLU A 460 18.38 17.04 -17.36
CA GLU A 460 18.19 18.43 -16.95
C GLU A 460 18.55 19.42 -18.08
N ASP A 461 19.63 19.15 -18.82
CA ASP A 461 20.05 19.97 -19.96
C ASP A 461 19.02 19.91 -21.10
N ASN A 462 18.46 18.72 -21.36
CA ASN A 462 17.40 18.55 -22.34
C ASN A 462 16.13 19.27 -21.94
N GLU A 463 15.77 19.26 -20.66
CA GLU A 463 14.58 19.97 -20.21
C GLU A 463 14.72 21.49 -20.30
N ALA A 464 15.91 22.03 -20.00
CA ALA A 464 16.20 23.44 -20.21
C ALA A 464 16.12 23.82 -21.71
N ALA A 465 16.71 23.00 -22.58
CA ALA A 465 16.60 23.18 -24.03
C ALA A 465 15.14 23.06 -24.52
N ALA A 466 14.37 22.13 -23.97
CA ALA A 466 12.94 21.96 -24.27
C ALA A 466 12.12 23.18 -23.88
N ALA A 467 12.38 23.77 -22.70
CA ALA A 467 11.68 24.97 -22.24
C ALA A 467 11.93 26.17 -23.16
N GLN A 468 13.17 26.34 -23.64
CA GLN A 468 13.53 27.39 -24.61
C GLN A 468 12.90 27.14 -25.99
N LEU A 469 12.76 25.87 -26.39
CA LEU A 469 12.21 25.47 -27.68
C LEU A 469 10.67 25.50 -27.72
N ASN A 470 10.02 25.37 -26.56
CA ASN A 470 8.58 25.16 -26.48
C ASN A 470 7.78 26.41 -26.90
N PRO A 471 6.91 26.32 -27.91
CA PRO A 471 6.10 27.45 -28.35
C PRO A 471 4.94 27.75 -27.40
N ALA A 472 4.37 28.96 -27.50
CA ALA A 472 3.21 29.41 -26.71
C ALA A 472 1.88 28.73 -27.10
N LEU A 473 1.91 27.71 -27.96
CA LEU A 473 0.74 27.02 -28.53
C LEU A 473 -0.26 26.54 -27.45
N ASP A 474 0.26 26.14 -26.29
CA ASP A 474 -0.45 25.48 -25.19
C ASP A 474 -0.47 26.30 -23.89
N GLN A 475 0.03 27.53 -23.91
CA GLN A 475 0.13 28.39 -22.73
C GLN A 475 -1.00 29.42 -22.73
N PRO A 476 -2.11 29.17 -22.02
CA PRO A 476 -3.18 30.16 -21.87
C PRO A 476 -2.78 31.35 -20.99
N PHE A 477 -1.70 31.20 -20.21
CA PHE A 477 -1.17 32.21 -19.31
C PHE A 477 0.34 32.35 -19.53
N SER A 478 0.84 33.58 -19.43
CA SER A 478 2.27 33.91 -19.47
C SER A 478 2.67 34.60 -18.16
N TYR A 479 3.90 34.38 -17.73
CA TYR A 479 4.42 35.00 -16.52
C TYR A 479 4.35 36.54 -16.60
N ASP A 480 4.78 37.13 -17.71
CA ASP A 480 4.80 38.59 -17.86
C ASP A 480 3.38 39.19 -17.88
N ALA A 481 2.46 38.61 -18.66
CA ALA A 481 1.12 39.17 -18.78
C ALA A 481 0.25 38.92 -17.55
N ASP A 482 0.34 37.73 -16.96
CA ASP A 482 -0.62 37.25 -15.96
C ASP A 482 -0.05 37.23 -14.52
N TYR A 483 1.26 37.37 -14.34
CA TYR A 483 1.89 37.49 -13.02
C TYR A 483 2.56 38.83 -12.80
N ALA A 484 3.52 39.24 -13.63
CA ALA A 484 4.31 40.45 -13.40
C ALA A 484 3.44 41.73 -13.36
N ASN A 485 2.35 41.76 -14.14
CA ASN A 485 1.39 42.88 -14.15
C ASN A 485 0.55 43.01 -12.88
N ASP A 486 0.06 41.90 -12.31
CA ASP A 486 -0.74 41.89 -11.07
C ASP A 486 -0.45 40.64 -10.22
N PRO A 487 0.65 40.64 -9.44
CA PRO A 487 1.02 39.51 -8.58
C PRO A 487 -0.05 39.18 -7.52
N GLY A 488 -0.91 40.13 -7.16
CA GLY A 488 -1.97 39.97 -6.16
C GLY A 488 -3.18 39.17 -6.66
N ARG A 489 -3.53 39.32 -7.94
CA ARG A 489 -4.65 38.61 -8.57
C ARG A 489 -4.24 37.40 -9.41
N SER A 490 -2.95 37.26 -9.72
CA SER A 490 -2.40 36.14 -10.49
C SER A 490 -2.72 34.75 -9.93
N ILE A 491 -2.79 33.78 -10.85
CA ILE A 491 -2.86 32.33 -10.55
C ILE A 491 -1.49 31.74 -10.20
N PHE A 492 -0.38 32.38 -10.61
CA PHE A 492 0.97 31.93 -10.32
C PHE A 492 1.29 32.08 -8.83
N LYS A 493 2.22 31.29 -8.31
CA LYS A 493 2.66 31.40 -6.92
C LYS A 493 3.26 32.80 -6.69
N LEU A 494 2.93 33.43 -5.56
CA LEU A 494 3.51 34.72 -5.21
C LEU A 494 5.00 34.56 -4.89
N GLU A 495 5.85 35.34 -5.55
CA GLU A 495 7.26 35.50 -5.26
C GLU A 495 7.49 36.41 -4.05
N ARG A 496 8.56 36.14 -3.31
CA ARG A 496 8.87 36.85 -2.07
C ARG A 496 9.13 38.34 -2.27
N ARG A 497 9.72 38.75 -3.40
CA ARG A 497 9.97 40.16 -3.76
C ARG A 497 8.69 40.99 -3.93
N HIS A 498 7.58 40.37 -4.35
CA HIS A 498 6.29 41.05 -4.54
C HIS A 498 5.37 40.97 -3.31
N ALA A 499 5.81 40.33 -2.22
CA ALA A 499 4.99 40.16 -1.03
C ALA A 499 4.60 41.51 -0.40
N GLU A 500 5.55 42.46 -0.32
CA GLU A 500 5.28 43.80 0.20
C GLU A 500 4.28 44.56 -0.68
N GLN A 501 4.45 44.54 -2.00
CA GLN A 501 3.51 45.13 -2.95
C GLN A 501 2.08 44.62 -2.72
N VAL A 502 1.91 43.31 -2.56
CA VAL A 502 0.59 42.70 -2.30
C VAL A 502 0.02 43.11 -0.95
N LEU A 503 0.85 43.18 0.11
CA LEU A 503 0.37 43.59 1.44
C LEU A 503 -0.05 45.07 1.47
N LEU A 504 0.62 45.92 0.69
CA LEU A 504 0.34 47.36 0.60
C LEU A 504 -0.78 47.72 -0.41
N ASP A 505 -1.19 46.81 -1.29
CA ASP A 505 -2.23 47.08 -2.29
C ASP A 505 -3.60 47.34 -1.64
N ALA A 506 -4.07 48.58 -1.69
CA ALA A 506 -5.36 48.98 -1.11
C ALA A 506 -6.59 48.41 -1.87
N SER A 507 -6.40 47.91 -3.10
CA SER A 507 -7.47 47.32 -3.92
C SER A 507 -7.78 45.86 -3.57
N LEU A 508 -6.92 45.22 -2.76
CA LEU A 508 -7.10 43.84 -2.30
C LEU A 508 -7.70 43.80 -0.90
N SER A 509 -8.63 42.87 -0.68
CA SER A 509 -9.15 42.60 0.67
C SER A 509 -8.06 42.00 1.56
N LEU A 510 -8.16 42.23 2.87
CA LEU A 510 -7.24 41.66 3.87
C LEU A 510 -7.09 40.13 3.71
N ARG A 511 -8.21 39.43 3.51
CA ARG A 511 -8.22 37.98 3.26
C ARG A 511 -7.39 37.60 2.04
N ARG A 512 -7.55 38.29 0.91
CA ARG A 512 -6.78 38.01 -0.32
C ARG A 512 -5.28 38.23 -0.11
N LYS A 513 -4.91 39.28 0.64
CA LYS A 513 -3.51 39.57 1.00
C LYS A 513 -2.91 38.43 1.81
N ILE A 514 -3.61 37.98 2.84
CA ILE A 514 -3.19 36.86 3.70
C ILE A 514 -3.07 35.57 2.89
N ASP A 515 -4.08 35.23 2.10
CA ASP A 515 -4.10 34.01 1.29
C ASP A 515 -2.96 33.98 0.25
N ARG A 516 -2.67 35.11 -0.40
CA ARG A 516 -1.54 35.20 -1.36
C ARG A 516 -0.18 35.11 -0.68
N THR A 517 -0.06 35.63 0.54
CA THR A 517 1.19 35.61 1.32
C THR A 517 1.32 34.41 2.27
N LYS A 518 0.38 33.46 2.21
CA LYS A 518 0.28 32.33 3.16
C LYS A 518 1.58 31.56 3.37
N ALA A 519 2.39 31.44 2.33
CA ALA A 519 3.65 30.70 2.36
C ALA A 519 4.73 31.38 3.22
N PHE A 520 4.66 32.70 3.41
CA PHE A 520 5.71 33.50 4.04
C PHE A 520 5.50 33.70 5.54
N TRP A 521 4.31 33.47 6.09
CA TRP A 521 4.03 33.77 7.50
C TRP A 521 4.86 32.94 8.49
N LEU A 522 5.35 31.76 8.07
CA LEU A 522 6.22 30.90 8.86
C LEU A 522 7.73 31.17 8.62
N ASP A 523 8.09 32.06 7.69
CA ASP A 523 9.47 32.43 7.39
C ASP A 523 10.01 33.41 8.44
N PRO A 524 10.96 33.07 9.31
CA PRO A 524 11.46 34.01 10.33
C PRO A 524 12.01 35.32 9.73
N GLY A 525 12.50 35.32 8.48
CA GLY A 525 12.96 36.51 7.77
C GLY A 525 11.85 37.38 7.15
N PHE A 526 10.57 36.99 7.24
CA PHE A 526 9.46 37.77 6.69
C PHE A 526 9.08 38.98 7.57
N ALA A 527 9.44 40.19 7.17
CA ALA A 527 9.01 41.40 7.84
C ALA A 527 7.77 42.01 7.15
N PRO A 528 6.56 41.89 7.72
CA PRO A 528 5.37 42.53 7.16
C PRO A 528 5.42 44.06 7.37
N PRO A 529 4.89 44.87 6.43
CA PRO A 529 4.87 46.33 6.58
C PRO A 529 4.03 46.81 7.77
N THR A 530 4.46 47.88 8.44
CA THR A 530 3.77 48.45 9.61
C THR A 530 2.32 48.86 9.31
N SER A 531 2.07 49.45 8.15
CA SER A 531 0.71 49.84 7.72
C SER A 531 -0.23 48.64 7.55
N PHE A 532 0.29 47.48 7.12
CA PHE A 532 -0.48 46.24 7.09
C PHE A 532 -0.78 45.74 8.51
N ILE A 533 0.19 45.81 9.42
CA ILE A 533 0.00 45.41 10.83
C ILE A 533 -1.07 46.29 11.48
N GLU A 534 -1.06 47.60 11.25
CA GLU A 534 -2.06 48.53 11.77
C GLU A 534 -3.46 48.25 11.21
N ALA A 535 -3.58 48.02 9.89
CA ALA A 535 -4.84 47.64 9.26
C ALA A 535 -5.36 46.30 9.79
N LEU A 536 -4.49 45.29 9.91
CA LEU A 536 -4.81 43.98 10.49
C LEU A 536 -5.32 44.13 11.92
N ARG A 537 -4.63 44.91 12.77
CA ARG A 537 -5.05 45.16 14.16
C ARG A 537 -6.44 45.78 14.20
N LYS A 538 -6.70 46.79 13.38
CA LYS A 538 -8.00 47.45 13.31
C LYS A 538 -9.10 46.49 12.88
N ASP A 539 -8.87 45.72 11.81
CA ASP A 539 -9.87 44.80 11.26
C ASP A 539 -10.13 43.59 12.18
N CYS A 540 -9.16 43.21 13.02
CA CYS A 540 -9.26 42.04 13.89
C CYS A 540 -9.70 42.34 15.33
N GLN A 541 -9.79 43.62 15.72
CA GLN A 541 -10.21 44.02 17.08
C GLN A 541 -11.64 43.57 17.40
N ASP A 542 -12.52 43.59 16.38
CA ASP A 542 -13.95 43.32 16.53
C ASP A 542 -14.35 41.92 16.06
N ILE A 543 -13.41 40.98 15.98
CA ILE A 543 -13.74 39.58 15.66
C ILE A 543 -14.72 39.04 16.70
N GLU A 544 -15.88 38.59 16.23
CA GLU A 544 -16.92 38.04 17.08
C GLU A 544 -16.53 36.65 17.60
N ILE A 545 -15.71 36.62 18.65
CA ILE A 545 -15.20 35.40 19.31
C ILE A 545 -16.31 34.49 19.88
N SER A 546 -17.52 35.01 20.12
CA SER A 546 -18.69 34.22 20.55
C SER A 546 -19.14 33.22 19.50
N THR A 547 -18.78 33.41 18.23
CA THR A 547 -19.12 32.50 17.12
C THR A 547 -18.15 31.32 16.98
N LEU A 548 -16.96 31.41 17.59
CA LEU A 548 -15.92 30.39 17.52
C LEU A 548 -16.18 29.25 18.51
N ASP A 549 -15.85 28.02 18.11
CA ASP A 549 -16.03 26.79 18.90
C ASP A 549 -17.48 26.60 19.39
N THR A 550 -18.46 26.95 18.54
CA THR A 550 -19.89 26.83 18.87
C THR A 550 -20.48 25.46 18.54
N SER A 551 -19.75 24.63 17.79
CA SER A 551 -20.19 23.29 17.39
C SER A 551 -19.02 22.31 17.43
N ARG A 552 -19.32 21.00 17.39
CA ARG A 552 -18.30 19.94 17.36
C ARG A 552 -17.45 19.96 16.08
N SER A 553 -18.01 20.50 14.99
CA SER A 553 -17.32 20.65 13.72
C SER A 553 -16.78 22.07 13.56
N GLN A 554 -15.70 22.24 12.80
CA GLN A 554 -15.19 23.57 12.48
C GLN A 554 -16.22 24.32 11.64
N THR A 555 -16.67 25.46 12.15
CA THR A 555 -17.55 26.39 11.43
C THR A 555 -16.76 27.21 10.41
N ALA A 556 -17.45 27.94 9.54
CA ALA A 556 -16.81 28.89 8.65
C ALA A 556 -16.02 29.97 9.43
N GLY A 557 -16.50 30.37 10.61
CA GLY A 557 -15.80 31.28 11.52
C GLY A 557 -14.51 30.69 12.05
N ASP A 558 -14.54 29.42 12.48
CA ASP A 558 -13.35 28.70 12.96
C ASP A 558 -12.29 28.57 11.86
N HIS A 559 -12.70 28.21 10.64
CA HIS A 559 -11.77 28.15 9.50
C HIS A 559 -11.15 29.52 9.15
N ALA A 560 -11.95 30.58 9.21
CA ALA A 560 -11.46 31.94 8.96
C ALA A 560 -10.45 32.37 10.03
N PHE A 561 -10.76 32.14 11.31
CA PHE A 561 -9.87 32.46 12.42
C PHE A 561 -8.58 31.63 12.40
N ASN A 562 -8.67 30.33 12.13
CA ASN A 562 -7.50 29.44 12.02
C ASN A 562 -6.55 29.85 10.88
N SER A 563 -7.08 30.38 9.78
CA SER A 563 -6.27 30.91 8.68
C SER A 563 -5.58 32.23 9.04
N LEU A 564 -6.18 33.00 9.95
CA LEU A 564 -5.71 34.30 10.42
C LEU A 564 -4.71 34.19 11.59
N ALA A 565 -4.84 33.17 12.44
CA ALA A 565 -4.04 33.01 13.65
C ALA A 565 -2.52 33.06 13.43
N PRO A 566 -1.92 32.41 12.40
CA PRO A 566 -0.47 32.53 12.13
C PRO A 566 -0.04 33.97 11.79
N VAL A 567 -0.93 34.73 11.12
CA VAL A 567 -0.68 36.13 10.77
C VAL A 567 -0.72 37.01 12.02
N LEU A 568 -1.73 36.82 12.86
CA LEU A 568 -1.86 37.55 14.13
C LEU A 568 -0.71 37.19 15.09
N ALA A 569 -0.32 35.93 15.19
CA ALA A 569 0.80 35.51 16.02
C ALA A 569 2.10 36.24 15.65
N ARG A 570 2.29 36.54 14.37
CA ARG A 570 3.47 37.27 13.87
C ARG A 570 3.35 38.79 14.00
N CYS A 571 2.19 39.34 13.64
CA CYS A 571 1.99 40.79 13.49
C CYS A 571 1.47 41.46 14.77
N ALA A 572 0.67 40.77 15.56
CA ALA A 572 -0.01 41.28 16.74
C ALA A 572 -0.26 40.15 17.77
N PRO A 573 0.81 39.53 18.32
CA PRO A 573 0.68 38.38 19.24
C PRO A 573 -0.09 38.74 20.51
N ASP A 574 0.00 39.98 20.97
CA ASP A 574 -0.76 40.50 22.09
C ASP A 574 -2.27 40.54 21.82
N LEU A 575 -2.66 40.95 20.61
CA LEU A 575 -4.06 40.92 20.17
C LEU A 575 -4.58 39.49 20.05
N LEU A 576 -3.79 38.57 19.48
CA LEU A 576 -4.17 37.15 19.41
C LEU A 576 -4.40 36.56 20.81
N ALA A 577 -3.46 36.80 21.73
CA ALA A 577 -3.57 36.35 23.11
C ALA A 577 -4.80 36.94 23.81
N HIS A 578 -5.09 38.23 23.58
CA HIS A 578 -6.30 38.88 24.09
C HIS A 578 -7.58 38.23 23.53
N LEU A 579 -7.69 38.04 22.21
CA LEU A 579 -8.86 37.41 21.58
C LEU A 579 -9.11 35.99 22.11
N LEU A 580 -8.05 35.19 22.25
CA LEU A 580 -8.14 33.81 22.77
C LEU A 580 -8.53 33.79 24.25
N ARG A 581 -7.97 34.67 25.09
CA ARG A 581 -8.39 34.79 26.50
C ARG A 581 -9.84 35.23 26.62
N THR A 582 -10.25 36.26 25.88
CA THR A 582 -11.63 36.75 25.90
C THR A 582 -12.60 35.66 25.44
N LYS A 583 -12.20 34.82 24.45
CA LYS A 583 -12.96 33.64 24.04
C LYS A 583 -13.18 32.66 25.20
N ILE A 584 -12.11 32.27 25.90
CA ILE A 584 -12.18 31.34 27.04
C ILE A 584 -13.00 31.94 28.18
N VAL A 585 -12.75 33.19 28.56
CA VAL A 585 -13.50 33.89 29.61
C VAL A 585 -14.99 33.92 29.28
N GLY A 586 -15.36 34.08 28.00
CA GLY A 586 -16.74 34.04 27.54
C GLY A 586 -17.46 32.69 27.70
N PHE A 587 -16.76 31.57 27.87
CA PHE A 587 -17.36 30.24 27.94
C PHE A 587 -18.36 30.09 29.10
N ALA A 588 -18.11 30.71 30.25
CA ALA A 588 -19.05 30.71 31.39
C ALA A 588 -20.45 31.24 31.03
N ASN A 589 -20.52 32.17 30.09
CA ASN A 589 -21.77 32.82 29.66
C ASN A 589 -22.48 32.10 28.50
N ARG A 590 -21.83 31.11 27.88
CA ARG A 590 -22.41 30.35 26.76
C ARG A 590 -23.53 29.40 27.23
N PRO A 591 -24.48 29.04 26.35
CA PRO A 591 -25.52 28.06 26.67
C PRO A 591 -24.92 26.67 26.93
N PRO A 592 -25.56 25.83 27.76
CA PRO A 592 -25.07 24.48 28.10
C PRO A 592 -24.79 23.60 26.87
N GLU A 593 -25.58 23.74 25.81
CA GLU A 593 -25.46 22.96 24.56
C GLU A 593 -24.10 23.11 23.86
N GLN A 594 -23.37 24.20 24.13
CA GLN A 594 -22.06 24.48 23.54
C GLN A 594 -20.88 24.01 24.42
N ARG A 595 -21.16 23.47 25.61
CA ARG A 595 -20.13 23.10 26.59
C ARG A 595 -19.15 22.06 26.04
N LEU A 596 -19.66 21.04 25.33
CA LEU A 596 -18.83 20.06 24.61
C LEU A 596 -17.88 20.72 23.59
N ALA A 597 -18.41 21.62 22.75
CA ALA A 597 -17.61 22.30 21.73
C ALA A 597 -16.50 23.19 22.35
N ASN A 598 -16.85 23.93 23.41
CA ASN A 598 -15.90 24.77 24.16
C ASN A 598 -14.74 23.94 24.73
N ALA A 599 -15.04 22.76 25.27
CA ALA A 599 -14.05 21.89 25.92
C ALA A 599 -13.06 21.25 24.92
N ILE A 600 -13.50 20.96 23.69
CA ILE A 600 -12.64 20.33 22.67
C ILE A 600 -11.45 21.23 22.28
N GLY A 601 -11.66 22.55 22.21
CA GLY A 601 -10.66 23.52 21.73
C GLY A 601 -9.89 24.27 22.82
N ILE A 602 -10.26 24.12 24.10
CA ILE A 602 -9.72 24.95 25.19
C ILE A 602 -8.24 24.65 25.48
N THR A 603 -7.84 23.37 25.42
CA THR A 603 -6.48 22.93 25.75
C THR A 603 -5.44 23.31 24.68
N GLU A 604 -5.87 23.63 23.45
CA GLU A 604 -4.99 24.22 22.42
C GLU A 604 -4.43 25.60 22.85
N GLN A 605 -5.07 26.25 23.83
CA GLN A 605 -4.72 27.60 24.31
C GLN A 605 -4.14 27.59 25.73
N LEU A 606 -3.78 26.41 26.27
CA LEU A 606 -3.40 26.22 27.67
C LEU A 606 -2.27 27.15 28.13
N LEU A 607 -1.30 27.45 27.26
CA LEU A 607 -0.18 28.36 27.57
C LEU A 607 -0.60 29.83 27.77
N LEU A 608 -1.79 30.21 27.30
CA LEU A 608 -2.30 31.59 27.39
C LEU A 608 -3.25 31.80 28.58
N VAL A 609 -3.60 30.72 29.30
CA VAL A 609 -4.58 30.72 30.38
C VAL A 609 -4.14 31.59 31.54
N ASP A 610 -4.99 32.53 31.93
CA ASP A 610 -4.87 33.31 33.16
C ASP A 610 -5.91 32.90 34.21
N ASP A 611 -5.95 33.61 35.34
CA ASP A 611 -6.81 33.23 36.47
C ASP A 611 -8.30 33.41 36.12
N ALA A 612 -8.61 34.38 35.25
CA ALA A 612 -9.97 34.58 34.73
C ALA A 612 -10.39 33.46 33.77
N CYS A 613 -9.46 32.99 32.93
CA CYS A 613 -9.69 31.83 32.08
C CYS A 613 -9.93 30.55 32.90
N ALA A 614 -9.11 30.33 33.94
CA ALA A 614 -9.25 29.19 34.84
C ALA A 614 -10.59 29.20 35.59
N GLU A 615 -11.01 30.36 36.11
CA GLU A 615 -12.31 30.50 36.77
C GLU A 615 -13.47 30.30 35.77
N SER A 616 -13.37 30.81 34.54
CA SER A 616 -14.39 30.57 33.52
C SER A 616 -14.51 29.09 33.18
N ALA A 617 -13.39 28.37 33.02
CA ALA A 617 -13.38 26.93 32.81
C ALA A 617 -14.04 26.17 33.97
N ARG A 618 -13.75 26.56 35.22
CA ARG A 618 -14.40 26.01 36.41
C ARG A 618 -15.90 26.25 36.42
N VAL A 619 -16.35 27.49 36.16
CA VAL A 619 -17.77 27.84 36.09
C VAL A 619 -18.45 27.02 34.99
N THR A 620 -17.86 26.93 33.80
CA THR A 620 -18.39 26.11 32.69
C THR A 620 -18.45 24.63 33.06
N ARG A 621 -17.46 24.09 33.79
CA ARG A 621 -17.44 22.70 34.24
C ARG A 621 -18.58 22.40 35.21
N LEU A 622 -18.87 23.30 36.15
CA LEU A 622 -19.86 23.12 37.21
C LEU A 622 -21.30 23.50 36.80
N LYS A 623 -21.48 24.28 35.73
CA LYS A 623 -22.78 24.87 35.33
C LYS A 623 -23.81 23.83 34.84
N SER A 624 -23.37 22.77 34.17
CA SER A 624 -24.23 21.74 33.60
C SER A 624 -23.45 20.43 33.40
N GLN A 625 -24.15 19.35 33.08
CA GLN A 625 -23.57 18.06 32.69
C GLN A 625 -24.07 17.68 31.28
N GLU A 626 -23.24 16.97 30.52
CA GLU A 626 -23.62 16.33 29.28
C GLU A 626 -24.54 15.13 29.55
N LEU A 627 -25.47 14.85 28.63
CA LEU A 627 -26.38 13.69 28.76
C LEU A 627 -25.68 12.34 28.52
N ASN A 628 -24.55 12.36 27.83
CA ASN A 628 -23.74 11.18 27.56
C ASN A 628 -22.56 11.14 28.53
N ASP A 629 -22.50 10.12 29.38
CA ASP A 629 -21.49 9.95 30.41
C ASP A 629 -20.05 9.95 29.86
N ASP A 630 -19.82 9.38 28.67
CA ASP A 630 -18.50 9.39 28.00
C ASP A 630 -18.08 10.82 27.61
N HIS A 631 -19.04 11.60 27.10
CA HIS A 631 -18.80 13.00 26.76
C HIS A 631 -18.60 13.84 28.02
N GLU A 632 -19.37 13.61 29.08
CA GLU A 632 -19.22 14.33 30.34
C GLU A 632 -17.83 14.14 30.94
N ALA A 633 -17.35 12.91 31.00
CA ALA A 633 -16.01 12.60 31.51
C ALA A 633 -14.95 13.40 30.76
N THR A 634 -15.01 13.39 29.42
CA THR A 634 -14.06 14.08 28.55
C THR A 634 -14.13 15.60 28.74
N VAL A 635 -15.33 16.17 28.70
CA VAL A 635 -15.58 17.61 28.81
C VAL A 635 -15.11 18.13 30.16
N ALA A 636 -15.52 17.47 31.25
CA ALA A 636 -15.13 17.86 32.59
C ALA A 636 -13.61 17.81 32.77
N SER A 637 -12.94 16.83 32.16
CA SER A 637 -11.48 16.69 32.24
C SER A 637 -10.73 17.78 31.48
N GLN A 638 -11.15 18.09 30.24
CA GLN A 638 -10.51 19.16 29.44
C GLN A 638 -10.67 20.55 30.10
N LEU A 639 -11.83 20.82 30.70
CA LEU A 639 -12.04 22.05 31.47
C LEU A 639 -11.21 22.06 32.76
N LEU A 640 -11.10 20.93 33.45
CA LEU A 640 -10.30 20.81 34.66
C LEU A 640 -8.80 21.00 34.40
N LEU A 641 -8.27 20.49 33.28
CA LEU A 641 -6.88 20.77 32.86
C LEU A 641 -6.57 22.27 32.82
N THR A 642 -7.52 23.06 32.33
CA THR A 642 -7.41 24.52 32.27
C THR A 642 -7.50 25.16 33.66
N GLU A 643 -8.39 24.66 34.52
CA GLU A 643 -8.59 25.13 35.90
C GLU A 643 -7.34 24.95 36.77
N ILE A 644 -6.66 23.79 36.65
CA ILE A 644 -5.57 23.42 37.56
C ILE A 644 -4.17 23.92 37.14
N GLN A 645 -4.03 24.48 35.93
CA GLN A 645 -2.73 24.78 35.30
C GLN A 645 -1.78 25.60 36.21
N LYS A 646 -2.33 26.54 36.99
CA LYS A 646 -1.55 27.45 37.83
C LYS A 646 -1.44 27.04 39.30
N LEU A 647 -2.16 26.00 39.73
CA LEU A 647 -2.16 25.55 41.13
C LEU A 647 -0.81 24.92 41.53
N SER A 648 -0.51 24.85 42.83
CA SER A 648 0.63 24.08 43.35
C SER A 648 0.39 22.57 43.15
N ALA A 649 1.45 21.75 43.15
CA ALA A 649 1.33 20.31 42.90
C ALA A 649 0.30 19.60 43.82
N PRO A 650 0.29 19.83 45.16
CA PRO A 650 -0.71 19.22 46.03
C PRO A 650 -2.14 19.74 45.77
N ALA A 651 -2.26 21.01 45.38
CA ALA A 651 -3.55 21.63 45.07
C ALA A 651 -4.12 21.12 43.73
N GLN A 652 -3.27 20.80 42.75
CA GLN A 652 -3.68 20.13 41.51
C GLN A 652 -4.28 18.75 41.80
N VAL A 653 -3.59 17.92 42.59
CA VAL A 653 -4.06 16.59 42.99
C VAL A 653 -5.39 16.69 43.76
N THR A 654 -5.44 17.59 44.75
CA THR A 654 -6.66 17.85 45.53
C THR A 654 -7.83 18.23 44.62
N ALA A 655 -7.62 19.17 43.69
CA ALA A 655 -8.67 19.62 42.77
C ALA A 655 -9.17 18.50 41.85
N ILE A 656 -8.29 17.61 41.40
CA ILE A 656 -8.68 16.46 40.57
C ILE A 656 -9.52 15.45 41.37
N ILE A 657 -9.08 15.07 42.57
CA ILE A 657 -9.81 14.12 43.41
C ILE A 657 -11.17 14.70 43.83
N GLU A 658 -11.21 15.99 44.21
CA GLU A 658 -12.44 16.66 44.62
C GLU A 658 -13.40 16.94 43.45
N ALA A 659 -12.90 17.02 42.21
CA ALA A 659 -13.75 17.11 41.03
C ALA A 659 -14.60 15.85 40.81
N GLY A 660 -14.23 14.71 41.43
CA GLY A 660 -15.03 13.50 41.43
C GLY A 660 -15.27 12.93 40.02
N LEU A 661 -14.28 13.05 39.15
CA LEU A 661 -14.39 12.59 37.76
C LEU A 661 -14.63 11.07 37.72
N PRO A 662 -15.52 10.58 36.84
CA PRO A 662 -15.81 9.15 36.75
C PRO A 662 -14.56 8.33 36.46
N VAL A 663 -13.63 8.88 35.67
CA VAL A 663 -12.33 8.30 35.33
C VAL A 663 -11.33 9.42 35.06
N LEU A 664 -10.04 9.14 35.32
CA LEU A 664 -8.93 10.04 35.06
C LEU A 664 -8.30 9.78 33.69
N PHE A 665 -8.15 10.83 32.87
CA PHE A 665 -7.43 10.74 31.61
C PHE A 665 -5.93 10.96 31.80
N ARG A 666 -5.13 10.33 30.94
CA ARG A 666 -3.67 10.47 30.95
C ARG A 666 -3.20 11.89 30.62
N ASP A 667 -4.03 12.69 29.95
CA ASP A 667 -3.74 14.09 29.61
C ASP A 667 -3.39 14.93 30.85
N PHE A 668 -3.85 14.53 32.05
CA PHE A 668 -3.44 15.17 33.31
C PHE A 668 -1.92 15.07 33.57
N ALA A 669 -1.27 13.98 33.17
CA ALA A 669 0.17 13.80 33.35
C ALA A 669 1.00 14.85 32.60
N GLU A 670 0.44 15.50 31.56
CA GLU A 670 1.13 16.55 30.80
C GLU A 670 1.14 17.92 31.52
N VAL A 671 0.25 18.11 32.51
CA VAL A 671 0.02 19.40 33.20
C VAL A 671 0.44 19.35 34.67
N LEU A 672 0.42 18.16 35.26
CA LEU A 672 0.72 18.00 36.67
C LEU A 672 2.17 18.32 37.01
N LYS A 673 2.35 19.06 38.11
CA LYS A 673 3.66 19.39 38.68
C LYS A 673 4.15 18.23 39.56
N PRO A 674 5.48 17.97 39.61
CA PRO A 674 6.03 16.91 40.44
C PRO A 674 5.79 17.17 41.93
N LEU A 675 5.57 16.11 42.71
CA LEU A 675 5.44 16.16 44.16
C LEU A 675 6.78 15.84 44.86
N THR A 676 6.99 16.44 46.02
CA THR A 676 8.02 16.04 46.99
C THR A 676 7.55 14.90 47.90
N ALA A 677 8.47 14.17 48.53
CA ALA A 677 8.12 13.09 49.46
C ALA A 677 7.19 13.54 50.60
N ASP A 678 7.44 14.69 51.22
CA ASP A 678 6.59 15.25 52.29
C ASP A 678 5.18 15.58 51.77
N GLU A 679 5.05 16.07 50.54
CA GLU A 679 3.76 16.35 49.92
C GLU A 679 2.99 15.07 49.59
N THR A 680 3.67 13.98 49.19
CA THR A 680 3.02 12.68 49.00
C THR A 680 2.43 12.16 50.32
N ASP A 681 3.20 12.24 51.42
CA ASP A 681 2.74 11.82 52.74
C ASP A 681 1.57 12.66 53.25
N ALA A 682 1.57 13.97 53.00
CA ALA A 682 0.46 14.85 53.34
C ALA A 682 -0.83 14.52 52.55
N LEU A 683 -0.71 14.12 51.28
CA LEU A 683 -1.85 13.69 50.47
C LEU A 683 -2.40 12.33 50.93
N VAL A 684 -1.52 11.40 51.28
CA VAL A 684 -1.91 10.10 51.87
C VAL A 684 -2.61 10.31 53.21
N GLU A 685 -2.10 11.17 54.10
CA GLU A 685 -2.77 11.49 55.37
C GLU A 685 -4.20 12.02 55.17
N ARG A 686 -4.44 12.74 54.07
CA ARG A 686 -5.76 13.28 53.74
C ARG A 686 -6.71 12.26 53.12
N TYR A 687 -6.25 11.39 52.23
CA TYR A 687 -7.11 10.56 51.38
C TYR A 687 -7.01 9.05 51.63
N ALA A 688 -6.05 8.56 52.42
CA ALA A 688 -5.89 7.12 52.70
C ALA A 688 -7.11 6.49 53.37
N SER A 689 -7.86 7.27 54.16
CA SER A 689 -9.14 6.85 54.77
C SER A 689 -10.37 7.36 54.00
N GLY A 690 -10.19 7.78 52.75
CA GLY A 690 -11.25 8.28 51.88
C GLY A 690 -12.12 7.16 51.29
N THR A 691 -12.93 7.51 50.29
CA THR A 691 -13.67 6.50 49.51
C THR A 691 -12.72 5.69 48.63
N THR A 692 -13.12 4.49 48.22
CA THR A 692 -12.33 3.65 47.30
C THR A 692 -11.90 4.42 46.05
N LYS A 693 -12.80 5.23 45.47
CA LYS A 693 -12.48 6.05 44.29
C LYS A 693 -11.40 7.10 44.58
N GLN A 694 -11.43 7.76 45.74
CA GLN A 694 -10.41 8.75 46.13
C GLN A 694 -9.04 8.09 46.30
N ILE A 695 -9.00 6.87 46.86
CA ILE A 695 -7.78 6.08 47.02
C ILE A 695 -7.22 5.68 45.65
N GLU A 696 -8.07 5.14 44.76
CA GLU A 696 -7.69 4.77 43.39
C GLU A 696 -7.16 5.97 42.60
N ASP A 697 -7.84 7.12 42.68
CA ASP A 697 -7.43 8.36 42.02
C ASP A 697 -6.10 8.88 42.56
N LEU A 698 -5.89 8.84 43.88
CA LEU A 698 -4.62 9.23 44.48
C LEU A 698 -3.48 8.34 43.97
N ILE A 699 -3.65 7.02 43.94
CA ILE A 699 -2.63 6.09 43.42
C ILE A 699 -2.31 6.38 41.95
N CYS A 700 -3.35 6.59 41.13
CA CYS A 700 -3.17 6.92 39.71
C CYS A 700 -2.40 8.23 39.52
N LEU A 701 -2.71 9.26 40.32
CA LEU A 701 -2.03 10.54 40.27
C LEU A 701 -0.59 10.44 40.77
N LEU A 702 -0.34 9.74 41.89
CA LEU A 702 1.01 9.50 42.41
C LEU A 702 1.89 8.79 41.37
N LEU A 703 1.35 7.77 40.70
CA LEU A 703 2.02 7.07 39.60
C LEU A 703 2.40 7.98 38.43
N CYS A 704 1.63 9.04 38.18
CA CYS A 704 1.91 9.99 37.10
C CYS A 704 2.96 11.04 37.49
N ILE A 705 3.05 11.43 38.76
CA ILE A 705 3.72 12.68 39.17
C ILE A 705 4.88 12.51 40.17
N SER A 706 4.93 11.38 40.88
CA SER A 706 5.88 11.19 41.99
C SER A 706 7.02 10.28 41.55
N ARG A 707 8.26 10.74 41.75
CA ARG A 707 9.47 9.91 41.58
C ARG A 707 10.03 9.42 42.90
N GLU A 708 9.81 10.17 43.96
CA GLU A 708 10.17 9.83 45.33
C GLU A 708 8.88 9.86 46.15
N ILE A 709 8.60 8.78 46.87
CA ILE A 709 7.46 8.67 47.78
C ILE A 709 7.96 8.67 49.22
N GLY A 710 7.24 9.34 50.12
CA GLY A 710 7.58 9.37 51.54
C GLY A 710 7.38 8.01 52.22
N ASP A 711 8.01 7.82 53.38
CA ASP A 711 7.97 6.53 54.10
C ASP A 711 6.56 6.16 54.57
N ARG A 712 5.70 7.14 54.89
CA ARG A 712 4.29 6.85 55.24
C ARG A 712 3.52 6.39 54.01
N THR A 713 3.72 7.05 52.88
CA THR A 713 3.13 6.65 51.59
C THR A 713 3.56 5.24 51.24
N TRP A 714 4.86 4.91 51.40
CA TRP A 714 5.37 3.57 51.17
C TRP A 714 4.68 2.52 52.05
N GLN A 715 4.64 2.73 53.38
CA GLN A 715 3.99 1.81 54.31
C GLN A 715 2.51 1.61 53.98
N TRP A 716 1.82 2.67 53.61
CA TRP A 716 0.42 2.59 53.18
C TRP A 716 0.25 1.75 51.92
N LEU A 717 1.09 1.96 50.89
CA LEU A 717 1.06 1.18 49.65
C LEU A 717 1.38 -0.31 49.88
N GLU A 718 2.31 -0.64 50.78
CA GLU A 718 2.59 -2.03 51.17
C GLU A 718 1.35 -2.73 51.74
N THR A 719 0.51 -2.03 52.51
CA THR A 719 -0.74 -2.64 53.02
C THR A 719 -1.74 -2.95 51.92
N LEU A 720 -1.75 -2.18 50.83
CA LEU A 720 -2.68 -2.34 49.71
C LEU A 720 -2.23 -3.42 48.72
N VAL A 721 -0.91 -3.64 48.61
CA VAL A 721 -0.34 -4.54 47.59
C VAL A 721 -0.73 -6.01 47.81
N PHE A 722 -1.01 -6.38 49.07
CA PHE A 722 -1.42 -7.72 49.48
C PHE A 722 -2.89 -7.82 49.89
N ASP A 723 -3.66 -6.75 49.75
CA ASP A 723 -5.11 -6.77 50.06
C ASP A 723 -5.89 -7.35 48.87
N PRO A 724 -6.42 -8.58 48.95
CA PRO A 724 -7.11 -9.23 47.84
C PRO A 724 -8.41 -8.51 47.43
N GLU A 725 -8.98 -7.66 48.29
CA GLU A 725 -10.18 -6.89 47.98
C GLU A 725 -9.87 -5.59 47.23
N PHE A 726 -8.60 -5.17 47.17
CA PHE A 726 -8.20 -3.94 46.50
C PHE A 726 -8.05 -4.13 44.99
N LYS A 727 -8.94 -3.48 44.22
CA LYS A 727 -9.02 -3.69 42.75
C LYS A 727 -7.85 -3.10 41.95
N SER A 728 -7.09 -2.16 42.49
CA SER A 728 -6.00 -1.44 41.78
C SER A 728 -4.60 -1.86 42.25
N GLN A 729 -4.42 -3.13 42.63
CA GLN A 729 -3.12 -3.68 43.04
C GLN A 729 -2.03 -3.48 41.96
N THR A 730 -2.40 -3.57 40.67
CA THR A 730 -1.45 -3.44 39.55
C THR A 730 -0.76 -2.07 39.54
N GLU A 731 -1.52 -0.99 39.76
CA GLU A 731 -1.00 0.37 39.86
C GLU A 731 -0.08 0.53 41.07
N VAL A 732 -0.38 -0.14 42.19
CA VAL A 732 0.48 -0.16 43.40
C VAL A 732 1.79 -0.90 43.13
N PHE A 733 1.73 -2.08 42.50
CA PHE A 733 2.93 -2.83 42.07
C PHE A 733 3.83 -1.97 41.18
N LYS A 734 3.23 -1.28 40.20
CA LYS A 734 3.96 -0.39 39.32
C LYS A 734 4.59 0.77 40.09
N LEU A 735 3.82 1.45 40.95
CA LEU A 735 4.30 2.59 41.73
C LEU A 735 5.50 2.19 42.61
N LEU A 736 5.34 1.15 43.42
CA LEU A 736 6.41 0.66 44.31
C LEU A 736 7.67 0.23 43.54
N ALA A 737 7.51 -0.55 42.46
CA ALA A 737 8.64 -0.99 41.64
C ALA A 737 9.34 0.17 40.92
N THR A 738 8.62 1.22 40.52
CA THR A 738 9.24 2.41 39.89
C THR A 738 9.87 3.37 40.90
N SER A 739 9.46 3.32 42.16
CA SER A 739 10.01 4.17 43.24
C SER A 739 11.27 3.56 43.87
N ASP A 740 11.23 2.28 44.25
CA ASP A 740 12.38 1.55 44.82
C ASP A 740 12.20 0.04 44.58
N ASP A 741 12.73 -0.45 43.46
CA ASP A 741 12.61 -1.84 43.02
C ASP A 741 13.29 -2.83 43.98
N GLU A 742 14.41 -2.45 44.59
CA GLU A 742 15.12 -3.29 45.56
C GLU A 742 14.35 -3.42 46.89
N ARG A 743 13.82 -2.33 47.43
CA ARG A 743 12.99 -2.35 48.65
C ARG A 743 11.71 -3.15 48.41
N PHE A 744 11.01 -2.93 47.29
CA PHE A 744 9.81 -3.70 46.98
C PHE A 744 10.13 -5.17 46.69
N GLY A 745 11.24 -5.47 46.03
CA GLY A 745 11.68 -6.84 45.77
C GLY A 745 11.93 -7.64 47.06
N ARG A 746 12.48 -7.01 48.11
CA ARG A 746 12.61 -7.64 49.44
C ARG A 746 11.24 -8.01 50.03
N VAL A 747 10.27 -7.11 49.93
CA VAL A 747 8.89 -7.35 50.37
C VAL A 747 8.26 -8.53 49.62
N LEU A 748 8.51 -8.64 48.31
CA LEU A 748 8.04 -9.77 47.50
C LEU A 748 8.72 -11.10 47.85
N VAL A 749 10.02 -11.07 48.17
CA VAL A 749 10.76 -12.26 48.64
C VAL A 749 10.21 -12.74 49.98
N ASP A 750 9.98 -11.83 50.93
CA ASP A 750 9.41 -12.16 52.24
C ASP A 750 7.98 -12.73 52.13
N ALA A 751 7.26 -12.36 51.07
CA ALA A 751 5.92 -12.86 50.77
C ALA A 751 5.88 -14.13 49.88
N ASP A 752 7.04 -14.70 49.52
CA ASP A 752 7.17 -15.83 48.59
C ASP A 752 6.42 -15.61 47.27
N TRP A 753 6.48 -14.38 46.74
CA TRP A 753 5.76 -14.01 45.52
C TRP A 753 6.39 -14.66 44.28
N GLN A 754 5.54 -15.11 43.36
CA GLN A 754 5.94 -15.71 42.08
C GLN A 754 5.04 -15.19 40.96
N TRP A 755 5.59 -15.07 39.76
CA TRP A 755 4.77 -14.77 38.58
C TRP A 755 3.77 -15.90 38.29
N GLN A 756 2.60 -15.55 37.74
CA GLN A 756 1.57 -16.51 37.35
C GLN A 756 1.03 -16.19 35.94
N ALA A 757 0.78 -17.21 35.12
CA ALA A 757 0.40 -17.00 33.72
C ALA A 757 -1.02 -16.41 33.54
N ASP A 758 -1.91 -16.59 34.51
CA ASP A 758 -3.28 -16.10 34.54
C ASP A 758 -3.44 -14.72 35.23
N GLU A 759 -2.38 -14.22 35.85
CA GLU A 759 -2.34 -12.92 36.53
C GLU A 759 -2.14 -11.76 35.54
N VAL A 760 -2.50 -10.54 35.95
CA VAL A 760 -2.34 -9.33 35.13
C VAL A 760 -0.87 -9.14 34.73
N VAL A 761 -0.63 -8.98 33.42
CA VAL A 761 0.71 -8.96 32.80
C VAL A 761 1.62 -7.87 33.42
N GLU A 762 1.08 -6.68 33.69
CA GLU A 762 1.78 -5.59 34.36
C GLU A 762 2.28 -5.98 35.76
N LYS A 763 1.44 -6.66 36.56
CA LYS A 763 1.79 -7.10 37.91
C LYS A 763 2.95 -8.09 37.86
N ASN A 764 2.89 -9.07 36.95
CA ASN A 764 3.99 -9.99 36.69
C ASN A 764 5.28 -9.27 36.27
N HIS A 765 5.18 -8.27 35.40
CA HIS A 765 6.33 -7.54 34.89
C HIS A 765 7.02 -6.71 35.97
N PHE A 766 6.29 -5.85 36.67
CA PHE A 766 6.87 -5.00 37.71
C PHE A 766 7.31 -5.80 38.94
N GLY A 767 6.57 -6.85 39.33
CA GLY A 767 6.97 -7.76 40.38
C GLY A 767 8.26 -8.53 40.05
N SER A 768 8.39 -9.02 38.81
CA SER A 768 9.60 -9.68 38.33
C SER A 768 10.81 -8.74 38.30
N LEU A 769 10.64 -7.49 37.87
CA LEU A 769 11.73 -6.49 37.88
C LEU A 769 12.22 -6.23 39.32
N ALA A 770 11.30 -6.06 40.26
CA ALA A 770 11.62 -5.87 41.68
C ALA A 770 12.33 -7.10 42.27
N LEU A 771 11.84 -8.33 41.99
CA LEU A 771 12.52 -9.55 42.39
C LEU A 771 13.95 -9.62 41.82
N ILE A 772 14.15 -9.34 40.53
CA ILE A 772 15.49 -9.33 39.92
C ILE A 772 16.40 -8.33 40.64
N ALA A 773 15.89 -7.14 41.01
CA ALA A 773 16.66 -6.12 41.71
C ALA A 773 17.12 -6.58 43.10
N ALA A 774 16.22 -7.17 43.89
CA ALA A 774 16.50 -7.60 45.27
C ALA A 774 17.32 -8.90 45.38
N THR A 775 17.29 -9.77 44.37
CA THR A 775 17.86 -11.12 44.46
C THR A 775 19.20 -11.30 43.76
N LYS A 776 19.88 -10.21 43.35
CA LYS A 776 21.18 -10.27 42.64
C LYS A 776 22.23 -11.17 43.29
N GLY A 777 22.22 -11.30 44.62
CA GLY A 777 23.15 -12.14 45.39
C GLY A 777 22.72 -13.60 45.61
N LEU A 778 21.48 -13.98 45.27
CA LEU A 778 20.99 -15.36 45.40
C LEU A 778 21.34 -16.20 44.16
N PRO A 779 21.44 -17.54 44.22
CA PRO A 779 21.57 -18.40 43.05
C PRO A 779 20.41 -18.25 42.05
N PHE A 780 20.68 -18.24 40.74
CA PHE A 780 19.66 -17.98 39.72
C PHE A 780 18.62 -19.11 39.59
N ASP A 781 19.05 -20.35 39.80
CA ASP A 781 18.18 -21.54 39.81
C ASP A 781 17.08 -21.49 40.89
N GLN A 782 17.30 -20.73 41.97
CA GLN A 782 16.31 -20.52 43.03
C GLN A 782 15.26 -19.46 42.69
N ILE A 783 15.52 -18.58 41.72
CA ILE A 783 14.63 -17.45 41.38
C ILE A 783 14.06 -17.53 39.97
N ALA A 784 14.67 -18.29 39.06
CA ALA A 784 14.31 -18.31 37.64
C ALA A 784 12.85 -18.72 37.41
N SER A 785 12.31 -19.63 38.22
CA SER A 785 10.90 -20.03 38.15
C SER A 785 9.93 -18.93 38.62
N SER A 786 10.38 -18.02 39.48
CA SER A 786 9.57 -16.94 40.08
C SER A 786 9.54 -15.68 39.21
N VAL A 787 10.40 -15.58 38.21
CA VAL A 787 10.52 -14.46 37.27
C VAL A 787 9.79 -14.76 35.96
N ALA A 788 9.06 -13.78 35.44
CA ALA A 788 8.36 -13.91 34.17
C ALA A 788 9.32 -14.21 33.00
N PRO A 789 8.98 -15.14 32.08
CA PRO A 789 9.90 -15.62 31.04
C PRO A 789 10.50 -14.53 30.14
N TRP A 790 9.73 -13.49 29.81
CA TRP A 790 10.20 -12.37 28.98
C TRP A 790 11.25 -11.47 29.67
N LEU A 791 11.50 -11.65 30.97
CA LEU A 791 12.52 -10.90 31.73
C LEU A 791 13.72 -11.76 32.12
N LEU A 792 13.75 -13.06 31.79
CA LEU A 792 14.84 -13.95 32.19
C LEU A 792 16.20 -13.51 31.63
N PHE A 793 16.26 -13.11 30.35
CA PHE A 793 17.51 -12.64 29.76
C PHE A 793 18.00 -11.32 30.36
N LYS A 794 17.09 -10.42 30.72
CA LYS A 794 17.41 -9.23 31.51
C LYS A 794 17.98 -9.60 32.88
N ALA A 795 17.39 -10.60 33.54
CA ALA A 795 17.90 -11.10 34.81
C ALA A 795 19.35 -11.60 34.67
N VAL A 796 19.63 -12.45 33.67
CA VAL A 796 20.99 -12.94 33.38
C VAL A 796 21.98 -11.79 33.23
N ARG A 797 21.65 -10.76 32.42
CA ARG A 797 22.52 -9.61 32.21
C ARG A 797 22.77 -8.82 33.49
N VAL A 798 21.72 -8.45 34.22
CA VAL A 798 21.82 -7.61 35.44
C VAL A 798 22.56 -8.34 36.58
N ARG A 799 22.58 -9.68 36.55
CA ARG A 799 23.24 -10.54 37.53
C ARG A 799 24.68 -10.89 37.18
N GLY A 800 25.25 -10.27 36.14
CA GLY A 800 26.65 -10.42 35.75
C GLY A 800 26.93 -11.41 34.62
N ALA A 801 25.89 -11.83 33.88
CA ALA A 801 26.01 -12.59 32.64
C ALA A 801 26.78 -13.92 32.77
N SER A 802 26.51 -14.70 33.83
CA SER A 802 27.17 -16.00 33.99
C SER A 802 26.69 -17.02 32.94
N ALA A 803 27.58 -17.88 32.47
CA ALA A 803 27.23 -18.92 31.50
C ALA A 803 26.19 -19.92 32.03
N ALA A 804 26.23 -20.23 33.33
CA ALA A 804 25.25 -21.11 33.97
C ALA A 804 23.83 -20.49 33.94
N ASP A 805 23.73 -19.19 34.24
CA ASP A 805 22.45 -18.48 34.21
C ASP A 805 21.92 -18.37 32.77
N ALA A 806 22.81 -18.10 31.81
CA ALA A 806 22.47 -18.06 30.39
C ALA A 806 21.92 -19.40 29.89
N HIS A 807 22.56 -20.53 30.24
CA HIS A 807 22.09 -21.87 29.89
C HIS A 807 20.69 -22.16 30.45
N LEU A 808 20.46 -21.86 31.74
CA LEU A 808 19.16 -22.10 32.37
C LEU A 808 18.06 -21.22 31.74
N ALA A 809 18.34 -19.93 31.50
CA ALA A 809 17.38 -19.03 30.86
C ALA A 809 17.03 -19.50 29.43
N VAL A 810 18.02 -19.96 28.67
CA VAL A 810 17.83 -20.51 27.32
C VAL A 810 17.03 -21.80 27.33
N GLU A 811 17.23 -22.68 28.32
CA GLU A 811 16.44 -23.90 28.47
C GLU A 811 14.95 -23.57 28.66
N ILE A 812 14.65 -22.63 29.55
CA ILE A 812 13.27 -22.20 29.83
C ILE A 812 12.64 -21.54 28.61
N VAL A 813 13.28 -20.52 28.04
CA VAL A 813 12.75 -19.77 26.87
C VAL A 813 12.70 -20.65 25.62
N GLY A 814 13.71 -21.49 25.42
CA GLY A 814 13.76 -22.47 24.33
C GLY A 814 12.62 -23.47 24.40
N GLY A 815 12.26 -23.94 25.61
CA GLY A 815 11.09 -24.79 25.82
C GLY A 815 9.79 -24.13 25.36
N LEU A 816 9.63 -22.83 25.61
CA LEU A 816 8.45 -22.07 25.16
C LEU A 816 8.39 -21.93 23.62
N LEU A 817 9.53 -21.66 22.96
CA LEU A 817 9.58 -21.49 21.50
C LEU A 817 9.29 -22.80 20.74
N HIS A 818 9.72 -23.94 21.29
CA HIS A 818 9.58 -25.25 20.64
C HIS A 818 8.31 -26.01 21.04
N ALA A 819 7.45 -25.45 21.89
CA ALA A 819 6.22 -26.09 22.35
C ALA A 819 5.28 -26.46 21.17
N PRO A 820 5.10 -27.76 20.84
CA PRO A 820 4.62 -28.20 19.51
C PRO A 820 3.13 -27.99 19.21
N GLN A 821 2.38 -27.19 19.99
CA GLN A 821 0.91 -27.13 19.89
C GLN A 821 0.29 -25.73 20.03
N ILE A 822 1.08 -24.66 20.13
CA ILE A 822 0.53 -23.30 20.27
C ILE A 822 0.15 -22.75 18.89
N GLN A 823 -1.13 -22.49 18.68
CA GLN A 823 -1.63 -21.83 17.48
C GLN A 823 -1.19 -20.36 17.46
N VAL A 824 -0.78 -19.87 16.30
CA VAL A 824 -0.42 -18.46 16.12
C VAL A 824 -1.63 -17.56 16.42
N PRO A 825 -1.51 -16.58 17.33
CA PRO A 825 -2.62 -15.68 17.64
C PRO A 825 -3.03 -14.82 16.44
N ASP A 826 -4.33 -14.70 16.15
CA ASP A 826 -4.87 -13.69 15.23
C ASP A 826 -5.76 -12.70 16.00
N PRO A 827 -5.27 -11.48 16.30
CA PRO A 827 -6.03 -10.47 17.03
C PRO A 827 -7.22 -9.92 16.22
N GLY A 828 -7.40 -10.31 14.95
CA GLY A 828 -8.49 -9.81 14.11
C GLY A 828 -8.30 -8.35 13.64
N SER A 829 -7.20 -7.72 14.04
CA SER A 829 -6.83 -6.33 13.75
C SER A 829 -5.37 -6.26 13.30
N TYR A 830 -4.98 -5.16 12.65
CA TYR A 830 -3.56 -4.85 12.47
C TYR A 830 -3.01 -4.26 13.77
N LEU A 831 -1.88 -4.81 14.23
CA LEU A 831 -1.19 -4.36 15.43
C LEU A 831 -0.03 -3.45 15.07
N SER A 832 0.19 -2.44 15.90
CA SER A 832 1.41 -1.64 15.89
C SER A 832 1.91 -1.40 17.30
N VAL A 833 3.23 -1.43 17.46
CA VAL A 833 3.95 -1.26 18.71
C VAL A 833 4.89 -0.07 18.57
N ASN A 834 4.84 0.85 19.52
CA ASN A 834 5.77 1.97 19.57
C ASN A 834 6.82 1.71 20.65
N SER A 835 8.05 1.45 20.24
CA SER A 835 9.17 1.09 21.11
C SER A 835 9.47 2.19 22.14
N GLU A 836 9.39 3.47 21.75
CA GLU A 836 9.59 4.61 22.66
C GLU A 836 8.48 4.71 23.71
N HIS A 837 7.23 4.50 23.30
CA HIS A 837 6.11 4.51 24.24
C HIS A 837 6.16 3.32 25.19
N ARG A 838 6.68 2.17 24.74
CA ARG A 838 6.83 0.97 25.56
C ARG A 838 7.89 1.05 26.64
N LYS A 839 8.88 1.93 26.50
CA LYS A 839 9.81 2.25 27.61
C LYS A 839 9.08 2.72 28.86
N GLN A 840 7.96 3.43 28.71
CA GLN A 840 7.13 3.90 29.81
C GLN A 840 5.91 2.99 30.08
N TYR A 841 5.40 2.33 29.04
CA TYR A 841 4.22 1.47 29.08
C TYR A 841 4.46 0.15 28.32
N PRO A 842 5.09 -0.86 28.96
CA PRO A 842 5.62 -2.05 28.30
C PRO A 842 4.61 -2.87 27.47
N PHE A 843 3.31 -2.76 27.75
CA PHE A 843 2.24 -3.51 27.07
C PHE A 843 1.39 -2.64 26.14
N SER A 844 1.82 -1.41 25.88
CA SER A 844 1.08 -0.52 25.01
C SER A 844 1.10 -1.01 23.56
N ILE A 845 -0.09 -1.10 22.96
CA ILE A 845 -0.30 -1.51 21.57
C ILE A 845 -1.31 -0.57 20.92
N SER A 846 -1.15 -0.36 19.62
CA SER A 846 -2.07 0.41 18.79
C SER A 846 -2.75 -0.52 17.80
N LEU A 847 -4.09 -0.45 17.78
CA LEU A 847 -4.97 -1.34 17.01
C LEU A 847 -5.61 -0.58 15.84
N THR A 848 -5.51 -1.15 14.64
CA THR A 848 -6.24 -0.68 13.46
C THR A 848 -7.16 -1.79 12.97
N PRO A 849 -8.49 -1.57 12.89
CA PRO A 849 -9.41 -2.57 12.36
C PRO A 849 -9.01 -2.99 10.94
N LYS A 850 -9.14 -4.28 10.63
CA LYS A 850 -9.01 -4.73 9.23
C LYS A 850 -10.21 -4.17 8.44
N PRO A 851 -10.01 -3.64 7.23
CA PRO A 851 -11.12 -3.17 6.41
C PRO A 851 -12.09 -4.32 6.14
N ALA A 852 -13.40 -4.04 6.21
CA ALA A 852 -14.42 -5.00 5.84
C ALA A 852 -14.21 -5.40 4.38
N THR A 853 -14.28 -6.69 4.06
CA THR A 853 -14.24 -7.13 2.67
C THR A 853 -15.61 -6.86 2.02
N GLY A 854 -15.80 -5.69 1.40
CA GLY A 854 -17.09 -5.23 0.86
C GLY A 854 -17.01 -4.35 -0.40
N ASP A 855 -18.13 -3.73 -0.79
CA ASP A 855 -18.21 -2.78 -1.91
C ASP A 855 -17.48 -1.47 -1.56
N PRO A 856 -16.52 -0.99 -2.39
CA PRO A 856 -15.82 0.29 -2.17
C PRO A 856 -16.72 1.51 -1.94
N LEU A 857 -17.94 1.51 -2.48
CA LEU A 857 -18.91 2.59 -2.25
C LEU A 857 -19.57 2.51 -0.87
N GLU A 858 -19.82 1.30 -0.37
CA GLU A 858 -20.26 1.10 1.02
C GLU A 858 -19.12 1.41 1.99
N GLU A 859 -17.89 0.99 1.67
CA GLU A 859 -16.69 1.36 2.44
C GLU A 859 -16.50 2.88 2.51
N LEU A 860 -16.73 3.62 1.41
CA LEU A 860 -16.66 5.08 1.41
C LEU A 860 -17.77 5.71 2.26
N ARG A 861 -19.00 5.18 2.19
CA ARG A 861 -20.13 5.66 3.02
C ARG A 861 -19.88 5.40 4.49
N ASP A 862 -19.44 4.20 4.83
CA ASP A 862 -19.03 3.81 6.18
C ASP A 862 -17.82 4.63 6.64
N ALA A 863 -16.91 4.98 5.73
CA ALA A 863 -15.78 5.85 6.03
C ALA A 863 -16.19 7.29 6.38
N MET A 864 -17.38 7.71 5.95
CA MET A 864 -17.96 9.02 6.28
C MET A 864 -18.85 8.99 7.53
N ASP A 865 -19.19 7.79 8.06
CA ASP A 865 -19.95 7.61 9.29
C ASP A 865 -19.01 7.46 10.50
N ALA A 866 -18.70 8.59 11.14
CA ALA A 866 -17.78 8.64 12.27
C ALA A 866 -18.26 7.84 13.49
N GLU A 867 -19.58 7.69 13.70
CA GLU A 867 -20.12 6.93 14.83
C GLU A 867 -19.98 5.42 14.59
N LYS A 868 -20.28 4.96 13.38
CA LYS A 868 -20.06 3.57 12.97
C LYS A 868 -18.58 3.19 13.05
N GLN A 869 -17.68 4.04 12.55
CA GLN A 869 -16.23 3.84 12.66
C GLN A 869 -15.77 3.67 14.11
N LEU A 870 -16.30 4.50 15.01
CA LEU A 870 -15.98 4.43 16.42
C LEU A 870 -16.46 3.11 17.05
N ALA A 871 -17.69 2.70 16.74
CA ALA A 871 -18.28 1.46 17.24
C ALA A 871 -17.53 0.22 16.73
N ASP A 872 -17.18 0.19 15.44
CA ASP A 872 -16.42 -0.90 14.84
C ASP A 872 -15.00 -0.97 15.39
N ARG A 873 -14.37 0.19 15.61
CA ARG A 873 -13.07 0.26 16.28
C ARG A 873 -13.13 -0.26 17.72
N ARG A 874 -14.16 0.11 18.49
CA ARG A 874 -14.37 -0.42 19.86
C ARG A 874 -14.50 -1.93 19.85
N ARG A 875 -15.37 -2.48 18.99
CA ARG A 875 -15.55 -3.94 18.83
C ARG A 875 -14.26 -4.65 18.45
N ALA A 876 -13.48 -4.06 17.54
CA ALA A 876 -12.18 -4.59 17.12
C ALA A 876 -11.16 -4.61 18.27
N VAL A 877 -11.14 -3.57 19.10
CA VAL A 877 -10.29 -3.50 20.30
C VAL A 877 -10.69 -4.58 21.30
N ASP A 878 -11.96 -4.68 21.66
CA ASP A 878 -12.45 -5.66 22.63
C ASP A 878 -12.16 -7.09 22.16
N THR A 879 -12.38 -7.38 20.87
CA THR A 879 -12.06 -8.67 20.26
C THR A 879 -10.57 -8.97 20.28
N ALA A 880 -9.72 -7.99 19.95
CA ALA A 880 -8.28 -8.18 19.95
C ALA A 880 -7.74 -8.46 21.35
N LEU A 881 -8.18 -7.70 22.36
CA LEU A 881 -7.75 -7.89 23.75
C LEU A 881 -8.15 -9.28 24.27
N GLU A 882 -9.38 -9.72 24.01
CA GLU A 882 -9.83 -11.05 24.44
C GLU A 882 -9.04 -12.17 23.78
N ARG A 883 -8.73 -12.03 22.48
CA ARG A 883 -7.92 -13.02 21.75
C ARG A 883 -6.46 -13.03 22.21
N ILE A 884 -5.88 -11.88 22.55
CA ILE A 884 -4.53 -11.78 23.13
C ILE A 884 -4.50 -12.50 24.48
N ARG A 885 -5.47 -12.23 25.35
CA ARG A 885 -5.60 -12.89 26.66
C ARG A 885 -5.74 -14.41 26.52
N THR A 886 -6.60 -14.85 25.61
CA THR A 886 -6.78 -16.29 25.30
C THR A 886 -5.47 -16.92 24.82
N ALA A 887 -4.70 -16.22 23.98
CA ALA A 887 -3.42 -16.70 23.50
C ALA A 887 -2.38 -16.84 24.63
N HIS A 888 -2.31 -15.88 25.56
CA HIS A 888 -1.43 -15.96 26.73
C HIS A 888 -1.81 -17.14 27.63
N GLN A 889 -3.11 -17.35 27.88
CA GLN A 889 -3.60 -18.51 28.63
C GLN A 889 -3.32 -19.85 27.94
N ALA A 890 -3.25 -19.86 26.60
CA ALA A 890 -2.87 -21.03 25.81
C ALA A 890 -1.35 -21.27 25.74
N GLY A 891 -0.54 -20.47 26.45
CA GLY A 891 0.91 -20.64 26.56
C GLY A 891 1.74 -19.75 25.63
N ALA A 892 1.16 -18.80 24.91
CA ALA A 892 1.90 -17.84 24.06
C ALA A 892 2.58 -16.74 24.89
N THR A 893 3.34 -17.09 25.93
CA THR A 893 3.84 -16.19 26.98
C THR A 893 4.79 -15.09 26.48
N LEU A 894 5.41 -15.26 25.30
CA LEU A 894 6.31 -14.26 24.70
C LEU A 894 5.60 -13.35 23.69
N TYR A 895 4.33 -13.59 23.41
CA TYR A 895 3.59 -12.86 22.38
C TYR A 895 3.36 -11.41 22.81
N LEU A 896 3.75 -10.47 21.94
CA LEU A 896 3.71 -9.01 22.15
C LEU A 896 4.60 -8.48 23.29
N HIS A 897 5.54 -9.27 23.80
CA HIS A 897 6.55 -8.83 24.75
C HIS A 897 7.83 -8.38 24.05
N ASP A 898 8.40 -7.27 24.51
CA ASP A 898 9.67 -6.77 24.01
C ASP A 898 10.83 -7.19 24.90
N LEU A 899 11.99 -7.34 24.28
CA LEU A 899 13.27 -7.56 24.92
C LEU A 899 14.26 -6.53 24.40
N GLU A 900 15.25 -6.18 25.21
CA GLU A 900 16.32 -5.31 24.77
C GLU A 900 17.41 -6.13 24.04
N PRO A 901 18.00 -5.63 22.94
CA PRO A 901 19.09 -6.33 22.25
C PRO A 901 20.25 -6.71 23.19
N ASP A 902 20.57 -5.85 24.15
CA ASP A 902 21.61 -6.07 25.16
C ASP A 902 21.35 -7.30 26.03
N ASP A 903 20.08 -7.65 26.28
CA ASP A 903 19.73 -8.81 27.10
C ASP A 903 20.13 -10.13 26.41
N LEU A 904 20.31 -10.13 25.07
CA LEU A 904 20.68 -11.30 24.28
C LEU A 904 22.18 -11.46 24.04
N VAL A 905 22.99 -10.44 24.35
CA VAL A 905 24.45 -10.52 24.19
C VAL A 905 25.05 -11.70 24.97
N PRO A 906 24.74 -11.91 26.28
CA PRO A 906 25.24 -13.06 27.02
C PRO A 906 24.83 -14.41 26.42
N ILE A 907 23.66 -14.45 25.77
CA ILE A 907 23.10 -15.67 25.19
C ILE A 907 23.87 -16.04 23.92
N ILE A 908 24.16 -15.06 23.07
CA ILE A 908 24.97 -15.26 21.86
C ILE A 908 26.39 -15.70 22.23
N GLU A 909 26.96 -15.11 23.28
CA GLU A 909 28.34 -15.43 23.71
C GLU A 909 28.47 -16.82 24.36
N HIS A 910 27.54 -17.20 25.23
CA HIS A 910 27.66 -18.42 26.03
C HIS A 910 26.91 -19.62 25.46
N VAL A 911 25.83 -19.40 24.68
CA VAL A 911 24.97 -20.47 24.17
C VAL A 911 24.61 -20.28 22.68
N PRO A 912 25.61 -20.08 21.78
CA PRO A 912 25.35 -19.80 20.36
C PRO A 912 24.57 -20.92 19.65
N THR A 913 24.74 -22.18 20.08
CA THR A 913 24.02 -23.32 19.49
C THR A 913 22.51 -23.23 19.67
N ALA A 914 22.02 -22.58 20.73
CA ALA A 914 20.59 -22.37 20.90
C ALA A 914 20.05 -21.30 19.94
N VAL A 915 20.85 -20.26 19.67
CA VAL A 915 20.52 -19.24 18.69
C VAL A 915 20.40 -19.83 17.29
N ASP A 916 21.34 -20.71 16.91
CA ASP A 916 21.30 -21.44 15.63
C ASP A 916 19.99 -22.24 15.46
N LEU A 917 19.54 -22.91 16.53
CA LEU A 917 18.26 -23.63 16.53
C LEU A 917 17.06 -22.69 16.40
N TRP A 918 17.07 -21.53 17.06
CA TRP A 918 15.97 -20.57 16.98
C TRP A 918 15.80 -20.00 15.56
N ILE A 919 16.90 -19.73 14.86
CA ILE A 919 16.89 -19.19 13.49
C ILE A 919 16.83 -20.27 12.40
N GLU A 920 16.71 -21.55 12.75
CA GLU A 920 16.60 -22.64 11.79
C GLU A 920 15.40 -22.45 10.86
N GLY A 921 15.63 -22.51 9.54
CA GLY A 921 14.61 -22.27 8.51
C GLY A 921 14.37 -20.80 8.15
N ALA A 922 15.13 -19.85 8.72
CA ALA A 922 15.03 -18.43 8.37
C ALA A 922 15.34 -18.15 6.89
N SER A 923 16.34 -18.82 6.29
CA SER A 923 16.74 -18.59 4.89
C SER A 923 15.65 -18.89 3.86
N GLU A 924 14.75 -19.83 4.18
CA GLU A 924 13.62 -20.23 3.33
C GLU A 924 12.28 -19.71 3.88
N ALA A 925 12.32 -18.98 5.00
CA ALA A 925 11.16 -18.50 5.73
C ALA A 925 10.09 -19.59 5.95
N THR A 926 10.53 -20.75 6.48
CA THR A 926 9.70 -21.95 6.67
C THR A 926 8.49 -21.68 7.56
N ALA A 927 7.46 -22.53 7.45
CA ALA A 927 6.24 -22.38 8.26
C ALA A 927 6.51 -22.45 9.77
N ASP A 928 7.45 -23.31 10.20
CA ASP A 928 7.81 -23.44 11.61
C ASP A 928 8.63 -22.24 12.12
N PHE A 929 9.55 -21.71 11.31
CA PHE A 929 10.22 -20.44 11.62
C PHE A 929 9.21 -19.29 11.78
N LYS A 930 8.29 -19.12 10.82
CA LYS A 930 7.23 -18.10 10.88
C LYS A 930 6.35 -18.27 12.13
N ARG A 931 6.04 -19.51 12.52
CA ARG A 931 5.30 -19.80 13.75
C ARG A 931 6.07 -19.30 14.98
N ARG A 932 7.35 -19.66 15.14
CA ARG A 932 8.17 -19.23 16.29
C ARG A 932 8.29 -17.70 16.36
N VAL A 933 8.53 -17.05 15.22
CA VAL A 933 8.59 -15.57 15.14
C VAL A 933 7.28 -14.95 15.62
N ARG A 934 6.13 -15.41 15.14
CA ARG A 934 4.83 -14.83 15.51
C ARG A 934 4.43 -15.08 16.96
N LEU A 935 5.01 -16.08 17.62
CA LEU A 935 4.83 -16.31 19.05
C LEU A 935 5.73 -15.42 19.92
N ALA A 936 6.77 -14.80 19.35
CA ALA A 936 7.78 -14.05 20.10
C ALA A 936 8.41 -12.92 19.27
N GLU A 937 7.60 -12.10 18.58
CA GLU A 937 8.11 -11.11 17.60
C GLU A 937 9.15 -10.14 18.21
N GLY A 938 8.92 -9.66 19.44
CA GLY A 938 9.86 -8.78 20.14
C GLY A 938 11.19 -9.45 20.49
N LEU A 939 11.19 -10.76 20.81
CA LEU A 939 12.43 -11.54 21.00
C LEU A 939 13.24 -11.61 19.70
N TYR A 940 12.60 -11.92 18.58
CA TYR A 940 13.30 -12.06 17.30
C TYR A 940 13.80 -10.71 16.76
N LEU A 941 13.10 -9.61 17.03
CA LEU A 941 13.59 -8.26 16.74
C LEU A 941 14.84 -7.92 17.53
N ALA A 942 14.82 -8.14 18.85
CA ALA A 942 15.98 -7.95 19.71
C ALA A 942 17.16 -8.85 19.28
N LEU A 943 16.86 -10.11 18.92
CA LEU A 943 17.86 -11.07 18.45
C LEU A 943 18.48 -10.66 17.13
N CYS A 944 17.67 -10.16 16.20
CA CYS A 944 18.15 -9.66 14.92
C CYS A 944 19.14 -8.52 15.12
N GLU A 945 18.81 -7.55 15.97
CA GLU A 945 19.71 -6.43 16.27
C GLU A 945 21.00 -6.89 16.97
N ALA A 946 20.90 -7.77 17.96
CA ALA A 946 22.06 -8.33 18.64
C ALA A 946 22.96 -9.15 17.67
N LEU A 947 22.37 -9.89 16.74
CA LEU A 947 23.10 -10.62 15.70
C LEU A 947 23.71 -9.71 14.64
N LEU A 948 23.10 -8.57 14.29
CA LEU A 948 23.72 -7.59 13.40
C LEU A 948 25.03 -7.03 13.99
N ILE A 949 25.14 -7.01 15.33
CA ILE A 949 26.36 -6.61 16.05
C ILE A 949 27.36 -7.76 16.13
N ALA A 950 26.93 -8.94 16.63
CA ALA A 950 27.84 -10.05 16.96
C ALA A 950 28.19 -10.96 15.76
N SER A 951 27.26 -11.13 14.82
CA SER A 951 27.37 -12.03 13.66
C SER A 951 26.61 -11.45 12.44
N PRO A 952 27.16 -10.42 11.75
CA PRO A 952 26.43 -9.65 10.75
C PRO A 952 25.78 -10.48 9.63
N LYS A 953 26.40 -11.60 9.23
CA LYS A 953 25.83 -12.52 8.23
C LYS A 953 24.51 -13.15 8.69
N GLN A 954 24.47 -13.66 9.92
CA GLN A 954 23.26 -14.22 10.51
C GLN A 954 22.22 -13.12 10.78
N GLY A 955 22.66 -11.94 11.24
CA GLY A 955 21.80 -10.77 11.43
C GLY A 955 21.09 -10.35 10.14
N VAL A 956 21.82 -10.21 9.02
CA VAL A 956 21.24 -9.86 7.71
C VAL A 956 20.30 -10.94 7.17
N MET A 957 20.64 -12.22 7.35
CA MET A 957 19.75 -13.33 6.98
C MET A 957 18.44 -13.26 7.78
N LEU A 958 18.54 -13.10 9.10
CA LEU A 958 17.37 -13.01 9.97
C LEU A 958 16.55 -11.77 9.64
N TRP A 959 17.18 -10.62 9.38
CA TRP A 959 16.49 -9.39 9.00
C TRP A 959 15.58 -9.60 7.79
N ARG A 960 16.10 -10.22 6.72
CA ARG A 960 15.32 -10.52 5.51
C ARG A 960 14.16 -11.47 5.80
N ALA A 961 14.40 -12.51 6.61
CA ALA A 961 13.38 -13.46 7.00
C ALA A 961 12.26 -12.81 7.84
N LEU A 962 12.62 -11.87 8.72
CA LEU A 962 11.66 -11.13 9.55
C LEU A 962 10.80 -10.16 8.73
N SER A 963 11.36 -9.53 7.69
CA SER A 963 10.59 -8.68 6.77
C SER A 963 9.43 -9.44 6.09
N GLU A 964 9.49 -10.77 6.01
CA GLU A 964 8.42 -11.63 5.48
C GLU A 964 7.54 -12.29 6.57
N ALA A 965 8.04 -12.40 7.80
CA ALA A 965 7.42 -13.18 8.87
C ALA A 965 6.58 -12.35 9.85
N LEU A 966 7.00 -11.11 10.12
CA LEU A 966 6.35 -10.20 11.07
C LEU A 966 4.93 -9.83 10.63
N ILE A 967 4.02 -9.78 11.59
CA ILE A 967 2.62 -9.38 11.40
C ILE A 967 2.30 -8.09 12.18
N THR A 968 3.05 -7.82 13.26
CA THR A 968 2.95 -6.60 14.04
C THR A 968 3.92 -5.55 13.51
N ARG A 969 3.44 -4.31 13.36
CA ARG A 969 4.28 -3.19 12.94
C ARG A 969 5.00 -2.55 14.13
N PHE A 970 6.30 -2.78 14.26
CA PHE A 970 7.12 -2.14 15.29
C PHE A 970 7.70 -0.82 14.76
N VAL A 971 7.47 0.27 15.50
CA VAL A 971 7.97 1.60 15.18
C VAL A 971 8.80 2.16 16.33
N GLY A 972 9.99 2.66 16.01
CA GLY A 972 10.90 3.30 16.94
C GLY A 972 10.78 4.82 16.94
N VAL A 973 11.91 5.47 17.18
CA VAL A 973 12.03 6.94 17.22
C VAL A 973 11.51 7.55 15.91
N ALA A 974 10.81 8.68 16.04
CA ALA A 974 10.16 9.40 14.94
C ALA A 974 9.10 8.58 14.16
N LEU A 975 8.57 7.51 14.77
CA LEU A 975 7.57 6.60 14.17
C LEU A 975 8.07 5.85 12.92
N ILE A 976 9.39 5.72 12.77
CA ILE A 976 10.02 4.92 11.71
C ILE A 976 10.06 3.46 12.12
N GLU A 977 9.90 2.54 11.16
CA GLU A 977 9.91 1.11 11.44
C GLU A 977 11.22 0.65 12.09
N GLU A 978 11.10 -0.19 13.12
CA GLU A 978 12.23 -0.67 13.92
C GLU A 978 13.24 -1.45 13.07
N MET A 979 12.74 -2.21 12.08
CA MET A 979 13.56 -2.92 11.08
C MET A 979 14.49 -1.99 10.31
N THR A 980 14.07 -0.75 10.04
CA THR A 980 14.94 0.25 9.38
C THR A 980 15.89 0.88 10.39
N GLN A 981 15.41 1.22 11.58
CA GLN A 981 16.20 1.86 12.64
C GLN A 981 17.39 0.98 13.09
N MET A 982 17.17 -0.32 13.32
CA MET A 982 18.21 -1.24 13.80
C MET A 982 19.42 -1.35 12.87
N LEU A 983 19.23 -1.18 11.56
CA LEU A 983 20.34 -1.20 10.59
C LEU A 983 21.32 -0.04 10.80
N PHE A 984 20.82 1.11 11.27
CA PHE A 984 21.64 2.28 11.55
C PHE A 984 22.26 2.27 12.96
N ARG A 985 21.70 1.48 13.89
CA ARG A 985 22.31 1.21 15.20
C ARG A 985 23.41 0.17 15.13
N ALA A 986 23.33 -0.76 14.17
CA ALA A 986 24.37 -1.75 13.94
C ALA A 986 25.74 -1.11 13.58
N PRO A 987 26.85 -1.70 14.03
CA PRO A 987 28.20 -1.32 13.60
C PRO A 987 28.39 -1.46 12.08
N GLU A 988 29.29 -0.65 11.51
CA GLU A 988 29.61 -0.74 10.09
C GLU A 988 30.29 -2.09 9.77
N SER A 989 29.69 -2.84 8.83
CA SER A 989 30.22 -4.09 8.27
C SER A 989 29.85 -4.19 6.78
N GLU A 990 30.55 -5.03 6.01
CA GLU A 990 30.27 -5.18 4.58
C GLU A 990 28.82 -5.68 4.33
N GLU A 991 28.35 -6.59 5.18
CA GLU A 991 27.00 -7.13 5.13
C GLU A 991 25.94 -6.08 5.41
N VAL A 992 26.11 -5.28 6.48
CA VAL A 992 25.18 -4.20 6.85
C VAL A 992 25.17 -3.09 5.80
N GLU A 993 26.34 -2.69 5.29
CA GLU A 993 26.44 -1.66 4.25
C GLU A 993 25.72 -2.09 2.96
N ARG A 994 25.86 -3.36 2.58
CA ARG A 994 25.14 -3.93 1.42
C ARG A 994 23.63 -3.92 1.65
N LEU A 995 23.18 -4.22 2.86
CA LEU A 995 21.75 -4.20 3.20
C LEU A 995 21.20 -2.77 3.26
N LEU A 996 21.92 -1.81 3.83
CA LEU A 996 21.55 -0.40 3.81
C LEU A 996 21.43 0.15 2.37
N LYS A 997 22.36 -0.23 1.49
CA LYS A 997 22.26 0.07 0.06
C LYS A 997 21.02 -0.55 -0.58
N GLU A 998 20.72 -1.81 -0.25
CA GLU A 998 19.51 -2.50 -0.72
C GLU A 998 18.24 -1.75 -0.28
N VAL A 999 18.18 -1.26 0.97
CA VAL A 999 17.05 -0.45 1.46
C VAL A 999 16.88 0.85 0.67
N VAL A 1000 17.97 1.58 0.39
CA VAL A 1000 17.93 2.82 -0.41
C VAL A 1000 17.56 2.56 -1.88
N ASP A 1001 18.08 1.48 -2.46
CA ASP A 1001 17.81 1.13 -3.86
C ASP A 1001 16.40 0.56 -4.06
N ASN A 1002 15.84 -0.09 -3.03
CA ASN A 1002 14.46 -0.58 -3.03
C ASN A 1002 13.44 0.48 -2.57
N ALA A 1003 13.90 1.61 -2.02
CA ALA A 1003 13.03 2.72 -1.68
C ALA A 1003 12.32 3.22 -2.95
N SER A 1004 11.00 3.24 -2.86
CA SER A 1004 10.15 3.27 -4.02
C SER A 1004 9.30 4.53 -4.14
N ASN A 1005 9.25 5.32 -3.07
CA ASN A 1005 8.69 6.66 -3.01
C ASN A 1005 9.53 7.57 -2.12
N ASP A 1006 9.26 8.88 -2.20
CA ASP A 1006 9.95 9.91 -1.43
C ASP A 1006 9.76 9.73 0.09
N GLN A 1007 8.64 9.14 0.54
CA GLN A 1007 8.40 8.86 1.96
C GLN A 1007 9.38 7.82 2.50
N GLN A 1008 9.63 6.72 1.79
CA GLN A 1008 10.59 5.70 2.20
C GLN A 1008 12.02 6.27 2.24
N LEU A 1009 12.39 7.09 1.25
CA LEU A 1009 13.67 7.80 1.26
C LEU A 1009 13.78 8.75 2.45
N PHE A 1010 12.68 9.43 2.80
CA PHE A 1010 12.61 10.30 3.95
C PHE A 1010 12.76 9.53 5.28
N GLU A 1011 12.10 8.38 5.40
CA GLU A 1011 12.20 7.49 6.58
C GLU A 1011 13.64 7.00 6.77
N VAL A 1012 14.33 6.63 5.69
CA VAL A 1012 15.77 6.27 5.71
C VAL A 1012 16.64 7.44 6.14
N ALA A 1013 16.39 8.65 5.62
CA ALA A 1013 17.14 9.85 5.99
C ALA A 1013 16.94 10.22 7.48
N ILE A 1014 15.71 10.09 8.01
CA ILE A 1014 15.42 10.26 9.43
C ILE A 1014 16.15 9.21 10.26
N ALA A 1015 16.05 7.93 9.90
CA ALA A 1015 16.71 6.85 10.62
C ALA A 1015 18.23 7.05 10.67
N ALA A 1016 18.85 7.43 9.55
CA ALA A 1016 20.26 7.78 9.53
C ALA A 1016 20.59 8.95 10.48
N SER A 1017 19.80 10.03 10.45
CA SER A 1017 20.05 11.23 11.27
C SER A 1017 19.84 10.97 12.77
N VAL A 1018 18.77 10.28 13.15
CA VAL A 1018 18.45 9.99 14.56
C VAL A 1018 19.51 9.09 15.21
N ASN A 1019 20.17 8.24 14.42
CA ASN A 1019 21.24 7.35 14.91
C ASN A 1019 22.65 7.92 14.68
N GLY A 1020 22.80 9.21 14.31
CA GLY A 1020 24.11 9.85 14.14
C GLY A 1020 24.93 9.31 12.96
N LYS A 1021 24.28 8.85 11.89
CA LYS A 1021 24.88 8.28 10.67
C LYS A 1021 24.80 9.25 9.48
N GLU A 1022 24.87 10.56 9.72
CA GLU A 1022 24.81 11.59 8.67
C GLU A 1022 25.96 11.46 7.67
N ALA A 1023 27.14 11.05 8.12
CA ALA A 1023 28.29 10.81 7.26
C ALA A 1023 28.04 9.68 6.24
N TRP A 1024 27.25 8.66 6.60
CA TRP A 1024 26.84 7.62 5.66
C TRP A 1024 25.87 8.20 4.62
N LEU A 1025 24.88 8.97 5.07
CA LEU A 1025 23.91 9.61 4.17
C LEU A 1025 24.60 10.55 3.18
N ASP A 1026 25.63 11.28 3.62
CA ASP A 1026 26.46 12.14 2.75
C ASP A 1026 27.22 11.37 1.68
N ARG A 1027 27.78 10.20 2.02
CA ARG A 1027 28.42 9.32 1.02
C ARG A 1027 27.41 8.82 -0.02
N VAL A 1028 26.20 8.46 0.41
CA VAL A 1028 25.11 8.04 -0.50
C VAL A 1028 24.72 9.18 -1.44
N ILE A 1029 24.49 10.38 -0.90
CA ILE A 1029 24.17 11.58 -1.69
C ILE A 1029 25.26 11.87 -2.72
N GLN A 1030 26.54 11.90 -2.31
CA GLN A 1030 27.66 12.19 -3.20
C GLN A 1030 27.82 11.13 -4.29
N THR A 1031 27.61 9.85 -3.96
CA THR A 1031 27.65 8.74 -4.93
C THR A 1031 26.56 8.87 -5.97
N ASP A 1032 25.34 9.21 -5.54
CA ASP A 1032 24.20 9.39 -6.44
C ASP A 1032 24.30 10.68 -7.27
N GLU A 1033 24.85 11.76 -6.71
CA GLU A 1033 25.08 13.03 -7.40
C GLU A 1033 26.13 12.90 -8.51
N SER A 1034 27.19 12.12 -8.28
CA SER A 1034 28.23 11.83 -9.26
C SER A 1034 27.85 10.74 -10.28
N SER A 1035 26.67 10.14 -10.16
CA SER A 1035 26.18 9.12 -11.07
C SER A 1035 25.90 9.67 -12.47
N GLY A 1036 26.32 8.95 -13.52
CA GLY A 1036 25.92 9.24 -14.91
C GLY A 1036 24.42 9.00 -15.18
N VAL A 1037 23.68 8.49 -14.19
CA VAL A 1037 22.25 8.16 -14.31
C VAL A 1037 21.40 9.24 -13.65
N VAL A 1038 20.49 9.85 -14.41
CA VAL A 1038 19.73 11.05 -14.02
C VAL A 1038 18.84 10.83 -12.79
N TRP A 1039 18.12 9.72 -12.70
CA TRP A 1039 17.25 9.46 -11.55
C TRP A 1039 18.03 9.35 -10.23
N ARG A 1040 19.31 8.91 -10.26
CA ARG A 1040 20.17 8.90 -9.06
C ARG A 1040 20.54 10.32 -8.66
N ARG A 1041 20.93 11.17 -9.61
CA ARG A 1041 21.18 12.60 -9.34
C ARG A 1041 19.95 13.28 -8.73
N GLN A 1042 18.76 12.97 -9.25
CA GLN A 1042 17.49 13.45 -8.69
C GLN A 1042 17.21 12.90 -7.29
N ARG A 1043 17.51 11.62 -7.02
CA ARG A 1043 17.42 11.01 -5.68
C ARG A 1043 18.39 11.67 -4.70
N ALA A 1044 19.62 11.97 -5.11
CA ALA A 1044 20.58 12.73 -4.31
C ALA A 1044 20.05 14.12 -3.92
N GLN A 1045 19.46 14.87 -4.85
CA GLN A 1045 18.85 16.18 -4.55
C GLN A 1045 17.72 16.06 -3.51
N LYS A 1046 16.86 15.03 -3.62
CA LYS A 1046 15.78 14.76 -2.65
C LYS A 1046 16.33 14.35 -1.28
N LEU A 1047 17.27 13.40 -1.23
CA LEU A 1047 17.92 12.97 0.02
C LEU A 1047 18.68 14.11 0.71
N TYR A 1048 19.39 14.94 -0.06
CA TYR A 1048 20.02 16.16 0.46
C TYR A 1048 18.98 17.08 1.09
N GLY A 1049 17.81 17.19 0.45
CA GLY A 1049 16.63 17.85 0.99
C GLY A 1049 16.16 17.38 2.35
N PHE A 1050 16.24 16.07 2.58
CA PHE A 1050 15.77 15.44 3.81
C PHE A 1050 16.77 15.55 4.97
N LYS A 1051 18.01 16.01 4.74
CA LYS A 1051 18.97 16.25 5.82
C LYS A 1051 18.50 17.36 6.77
N SER A 1052 18.78 17.15 8.05
CA SER A 1052 18.67 18.18 9.10
C SER A 1052 19.79 19.23 8.97
N GLY A 1053 19.56 20.45 9.48
CA GLY A 1053 20.60 21.48 9.61
C GLY A 1053 21.09 22.16 8.31
N ASN A 1054 20.47 21.86 7.16
CA ASN A 1054 20.83 22.48 5.89
C ASN A 1054 20.60 24.01 5.89
N PRO A 1055 21.52 24.82 5.32
CA PRO A 1055 21.29 26.24 5.17
C PRO A 1055 20.10 26.51 4.24
N LEU A 1056 19.22 27.44 4.66
CA LEU A 1056 18.06 27.90 3.89
C LEU A 1056 18.51 28.86 2.77
N LEU A 1057 19.26 28.36 1.79
CA LEU A 1057 19.60 29.09 0.57
C LEU A 1057 18.50 28.88 -0.48
N ASP A 1058 18.11 29.96 -1.17
CA ASP A 1058 17.19 29.97 -2.33
C ASP A 1058 15.79 29.39 -2.10
N VAL A 1059 15.20 29.58 -0.90
CA VAL A 1059 13.85 29.09 -0.58
C VAL A 1059 12.76 29.74 -1.45
N TRP A 1060 13.01 30.96 -1.90
CA TRP A 1060 12.08 31.80 -2.64
C TRP A 1060 12.64 32.11 -4.04
N PRO A 1061 12.52 31.18 -5.00
CA PRO A 1061 12.91 31.44 -6.37
C PRO A 1061 12.14 32.63 -6.96
N GLU A 1062 12.79 33.35 -7.88
CA GLU A 1062 12.19 34.44 -8.65
C GLU A 1062 12.17 34.06 -10.14
N GLY A 1063 11.09 34.41 -10.82
CA GLY A 1063 10.89 34.12 -12.23
C GLY A 1063 10.18 32.79 -12.48
N PRO A 1064 9.90 32.48 -13.76
CA PRO A 1064 9.38 31.19 -14.16
C PRO A 1064 10.37 30.07 -13.85
N GLU A 1065 9.87 28.91 -13.42
CA GLU A 1065 10.72 27.72 -13.26
C GLU A 1065 11.10 27.19 -14.64
N GLU A 1066 12.35 27.41 -15.05
CA GLU A 1066 12.83 27.12 -16.41
C GLU A 1066 13.01 25.62 -16.68
N ASN A 1067 13.24 24.80 -15.65
CA ASN A 1067 13.42 23.34 -15.78
C ASN A 1067 13.07 22.58 -14.48
N LEU A 1068 12.96 21.24 -14.52
CA LEU A 1068 12.62 20.46 -13.32
C LEU A 1068 13.71 20.44 -12.27
N GLN A 1069 14.98 20.64 -12.63
CA GLN A 1069 16.07 20.71 -11.65
C GLN A 1069 15.84 21.88 -10.70
N ILE A 1070 15.58 23.07 -11.25
CA ILE A 1070 15.25 24.28 -10.50
C ILE A 1070 13.96 24.06 -9.72
N SER A 1071 12.90 23.55 -10.37
CA SER A 1071 11.62 23.26 -9.72
C SER A 1071 11.77 22.32 -8.51
N ARG A 1072 12.51 21.22 -8.64
CA ARG A 1072 12.76 20.27 -7.55
C ARG A 1072 13.66 20.82 -6.48
N ARG A 1073 14.71 21.57 -6.84
CA ARG A 1073 15.55 22.28 -5.88
C ARG A 1073 14.72 23.26 -5.05
N ASN A 1074 13.81 24.00 -5.69
CA ASN A 1074 12.89 24.93 -5.05
C ASN A 1074 11.89 24.21 -4.14
N GLU A 1075 11.27 23.13 -4.61
CA GLU A 1075 10.36 22.29 -3.83
C GLU A 1075 11.07 21.76 -2.57
N THR A 1076 12.30 21.27 -2.76
CA THR A 1076 13.15 20.73 -1.69
C THR A 1076 13.59 21.83 -0.71
N ALA A 1077 13.93 23.02 -1.19
CA ALA A 1077 14.22 24.18 -0.35
C ALA A 1077 13.00 24.63 0.46
N GLN A 1078 11.81 24.65 -0.15
CA GLN A 1078 10.56 24.98 0.52
C GLN A 1078 10.15 23.93 1.56
N TRP A 1079 10.37 22.66 1.26
CA TRP A 1079 10.14 21.58 2.20
C TRP A 1079 11.07 21.71 3.42
N ARG A 1080 12.37 21.91 3.20
CA ARG A 1080 13.35 22.19 4.27
C ARG A 1080 12.94 23.38 5.12
N HIS A 1081 12.47 24.45 4.49
CA HIS A 1081 11.97 25.61 5.22
C HIS A 1081 10.76 25.26 6.08
N LYS A 1082 9.76 24.56 5.54
CA LYS A 1082 8.57 24.16 6.30
C LYS A 1082 8.94 23.30 7.51
N GLU A 1083 9.86 22.34 7.34
CA GLU A 1083 10.30 21.49 8.44
C GLU A 1083 11.13 22.25 9.47
N ALA A 1084 12.04 23.16 9.07
CA ALA A 1084 12.73 24.04 10.01
C ALA A 1084 11.75 24.91 10.82
N ALA A 1085 10.74 25.50 10.16
CA ALA A 1085 9.72 26.29 10.82
C ALA A 1085 8.83 25.45 11.74
N ARG A 1086 8.53 24.21 11.35
CA ARG A 1086 7.79 23.24 12.18
C ARG A 1086 8.61 22.68 13.33
N ALA A 1087 9.92 22.51 13.20
CA ALA A 1087 10.78 22.07 14.29
C ALA A 1087 10.92 23.17 15.34
N ILE A 1088 11.03 24.44 14.92
CA ILE A 1088 10.96 25.60 15.82
C ILE A 1088 9.58 25.69 16.49
N GLY A 1089 8.49 25.47 15.74
CA GLY A 1089 7.13 25.41 16.30
C GLY A 1089 6.87 24.18 17.16
N GLY A 1090 7.46 23.03 16.83
CA GLY A 1090 7.30 21.72 17.45
C GLY A 1090 8.13 21.55 18.72
N ALA A 1091 9.29 22.19 18.80
CA ALA A 1091 10.01 22.40 20.06
C ALA A 1091 9.20 23.25 21.05
N LEU A 1092 8.20 24.00 20.59
CA LEU A 1092 7.23 24.75 21.40
C LEU A 1092 5.85 24.07 21.53
N THR A 1093 5.51 23.08 20.69
CA THR A 1093 4.15 22.46 20.60
C THR A 1093 4.13 20.93 20.63
N GLY A 1094 5.25 20.28 20.92
CA GLY A 1094 5.35 18.82 21.06
C GLY A 1094 4.31 18.23 22.02
N ASN A 1095 3.90 18.99 23.04
CA ASN A 1095 2.81 18.62 23.95
C ASN A 1095 1.40 18.80 23.34
N GLN A 1096 1.18 19.77 22.44
CA GLN A 1096 -0.17 20.07 21.93
C GLN A 1096 -0.64 19.13 20.79
N ARG A 1097 0.30 18.61 19.98
CA ARG A 1097 -0.03 17.63 18.93
C ARG A 1097 -0.26 16.23 19.51
N ALA A 1098 0.38 15.92 20.63
CA ALA A 1098 0.07 14.77 21.47
C ALA A 1098 -1.37 14.85 21.97
N MET A 1099 -1.83 16.01 22.51
CA MET A 1099 -3.23 16.23 22.92
C MET A 1099 -4.26 16.05 21.79
N ARG A 1100 -4.02 16.50 20.54
CA ARG A 1100 -4.97 16.27 19.44
C ARG A 1100 -5.06 14.81 19.00
N MET A 1101 -3.92 14.11 18.97
CA MET A 1101 -3.92 12.67 18.70
C MET A 1101 -4.41 11.86 19.91
N HIS A 1102 -4.22 12.32 21.15
CA HIS A 1102 -4.68 11.66 22.38
C HIS A 1102 -6.14 11.97 22.70
N SER A 1103 -6.75 13.07 22.24
CA SER A 1103 -8.19 13.26 22.36
C SER A 1103 -8.97 12.44 21.32
N GLN A 1104 -8.43 12.26 20.11
CA GLN A 1104 -8.98 11.35 19.09
C GLN A 1104 -8.61 9.87 19.31
N ARG A 1105 -7.43 9.55 19.86
CA ARG A 1105 -7.03 8.18 20.26
C ARG A 1105 -7.44 7.83 21.69
N GLY A 1106 -7.77 8.81 22.53
CA GLY A 1106 -8.26 8.65 23.90
C GLY A 1106 -9.61 7.94 23.92
N PHE A 1107 -10.40 8.11 22.87
CA PHE A 1107 -11.57 7.27 22.58
C PHE A 1107 -11.24 5.78 22.40
N SER A 1108 -9.98 5.40 22.14
CA SER A 1108 -9.52 4.02 21.91
C SER A 1108 -8.58 3.45 22.99
N SER A 1109 -7.82 4.27 23.72
CA SER A 1109 -6.97 3.77 24.81
C SER A 1109 -7.74 3.50 26.12
N TRP A 1110 -8.97 3.99 26.21
CA TRP A 1110 -9.76 3.94 27.44
C TRP A 1110 -10.42 2.59 27.74
N ASN A 1111 -10.62 1.72 26.73
CA ASN A 1111 -11.11 0.37 26.99
C ASN A 1111 -10.02 -0.60 27.47
N GLN A 1112 -8.74 -0.24 27.40
CA GLN A 1112 -7.66 -1.09 27.93
C GLN A 1112 -7.69 -1.20 29.47
N GLN A 1113 -8.34 -0.27 30.18
CA GLN A 1113 -8.49 -0.32 31.65
C GLN A 1113 -9.88 -0.79 32.11
N ILE A 1114 -10.87 -0.95 31.21
CA ILE A 1114 -12.23 -1.39 31.56
C ILE A 1114 -12.39 -2.92 31.44
N GLY A 1115 -11.46 -3.63 30.78
CA GLY A 1115 -11.43 -5.10 30.74
C GLY A 1115 -11.22 -5.81 32.09
N GLY A 1116 -11.03 -5.06 33.19
CA GLY A 1116 -10.99 -5.56 34.57
C GLY A 1116 -12.21 -5.21 35.43
N ARG A 1117 -13.22 -4.49 34.91
CA ARG A 1117 -14.44 -4.12 35.67
C ARG A 1117 -15.74 -4.77 35.18
N MET A 1118 -15.68 -5.65 34.18
CA MET A 1118 -16.79 -6.53 33.78
C MET A 1118 -16.36 -7.99 33.65
N ALA A 1119 -15.89 -8.59 34.75
CA ALA A 1119 -15.92 -10.03 35.08
C ALA A 1119 -15.05 -10.21 36.33
N GLY A 1120 -15.65 -10.01 37.50
CA GLY A 1120 -14.99 -9.96 38.82
C GLY A 1120 -15.79 -9.14 39.80
#